data_AF-A0ABD1GV36-F1
#
_entry.id   AF-A0ABD1GV36-F1
#
_cell.length_a   1.000
_cell.length_b   1.000
_cell.length_c   1.000
_cell.angle_alpha   90.00
_cell.angle_beta   90.00
_cell.angle_gamma   90.00
#
_symmetry.space_group_name_H-M   'P 1'
#
loop_
_entity.id
_entity.type
_entity.pdbx_description
1 polymer ?
#
loop_
_entity_poly.entity_id
_entity_poly.type
_entity_poly.pdbx_seq_one_letter_code
_entity_poly.pdbx_strand_id
1 'polypeptide(L)'
;MVGRKFDEPTASRSQKALVRLASIDPIELCNEAKVERCRATRDLRSCGRNVQRVLIPCGHAALCDECSQRCDACPICRMSLPKGRNELPLRLYYECIEAGLISKRCDDRLRDKEDTANQLVADVQRLYSLFDVSLENNLVSLICHWLHLHPLPSISLKLISALDFLQSVLLLASVFVKHADITDVCMDESAVSSDPVIAFLLDEKVVKDWCRRTFESILKELNAIYSQTVSEMKSQLSSLLKISSKLAGMSNVLEVLESSFRGSISVMLPDLNHLQESILKTKQHLEIMAWCIRHHFLENVRFRFSDFASWSSSVRERKSAAIYRAWPDPIAGILGSDEQSTSSLFIEDALSNLETDEGYGHQDEGELAISSLLASGGNSVFLSKLQGLAGCYPFQSLRVAVDLLFLQGNSNLVVAKQAIFLYFLFDRHWTIPEDKWRDIIDDFAVTFCITRHSLLESFVFYLLDDHTDEALEEACRLLPEIAGPHIHPKVAQALLERENPDAALMVLRWSGRDGGATLVSVGEAVTAVRVRVECGLLTEAFMYQRMICTKVKDKKLKDAYDEANEQLNNWLTWLEILVSEICCLCIKRSLVDRMIELPWNADEEKYLHKCMFDVAQNDPTSTMGSLLLVFYLQRYRYVEAHQVHSKLQTLEEDFISKHQNEEMAYKVKLLNHWRKTLVDQSVDLLPDVLQQQLKNGKLPEAEAYNDDKNIPPKSKLPTVQEPILGNLLFKVPQQWETNGFVHHQP
;
A
#
# COMPACT_ATOMS: atom_id res chain seq x y z
N MET A 1 4.38 57.18 -52.44
CA MET A 1 4.31 55.76 -52.03
C MET A 1 4.54 55.70 -50.53
N VAL A 2 3.48 55.35 -49.81
CA VAL A 2 3.38 55.36 -48.35
C VAL A 2 4.11 54.13 -47.79
N GLY A 3 5.14 54.36 -46.97
CA GLY A 3 5.82 53.30 -46.23
C GLY A 3 4.97 52.88 -45.03
N ARG A 4 4.33 51.71 -45.13
CA ARG A 4 3.68 51.06 -44.00
C ARG A 4 4.74 50.70 -42.96
N LYS A 5 4.60 51.23 -41.75
CA LYS A 5 5.18 50.63 -40.55
C LYS A 5 4.55 49.24 -40.40
N PHE A 6 5.38 48.23 -40.22
CA PHE A 6 4.93 46.92 -39.74
C PHE A 6 4.45 47.12 -38.30
N ASP A 7 3.15 46.93 -38.07
CA ASP A 7 2.59 46.81 -36.73
C ASP A 7 3.05 45.48 -36.13
N GLU A 8 3.68 45.53 -34.96
CA GLU A 8 3.88 44.36 -34.10
C GLU A 8 2.53 43.69 -33.80
N PRO A 9 2.46 42.36 -33.65
CA PRO A 9 1.22 41.70 -33.28
C PRO A 9 0.86 42.12 -31.85
N THR A 10 -0.13 43.00 -31.71
CA THR A 10 -0.69 43.40 -30.42
C THR A 10 -1.19 42.14 -29.70
N ALA A 11 -0.54 41.75 -28.60
CA ALA A 11 -1.02 40.69 -27.72
C ALA A 11 -2.49 40.93 -27.37
N SER A 12 -3.30 39.86 -27.33
CA SER A 12 -4.71 39.95 -26.96
C SER A 12 -4.84 40.62 -25.58
N ARG A 13 -5.92 41.39 -25.35
CA ARG A 13 -6.14 42.10 -24.07
C ARG A 13 -6.03 41.16 -22.86
N SER A 14 -6.45 39.91 -23.02
CA SER A 14 -6.33 38.85 -22.02
C SER A 14 -4.89 38.46 -21.75
N GLN A 15 -4.05 38.32 -22.78
CA GLN A 15 -2.63 37.98 -22.58
C GLN A 15 -1.86 39.10 -21.89
N LYS A 16 -2.20 40.37 -22.16
CA LYS A 16 -1.62 41.51 -21.45
C LYS A 16 -1.98 41.50 -19.95
N ALA A 17 -3.25 41.24 -19.64
CA ALA A 17 -3.71 41.14 -18.25
C ALA A 17 -3.04 39.96 -17.51
N LEU A 18 -2.88 38.81 -18.17
CA LEU A 18 -2.22 37.63 -17.59
C LEU A 18 -0.72 37.85 -17.34
N VAL A 19 -0.01 38.53 -18.25
CA VAL A 19 1.41 38.87 -18.04
C VAL A 19 1.57 39.82 -16.85
N ARG A 20 0.67 40.80 -16.71
CA ARG A 20 0.66 41.70 -15.55
C ARG A 20 0.35 40.95 -14.25
N LEU A 21 -0.61 40.03 -14.26
CA LEU A 21 -0.94 39.18 -13.12
C LEU A 21 0.23 38.25 -12.74
N ALA A 22 0.93 37.67 -13.71
CA ALA A 22 2.08 36.80 -13.44
C ALA A 22 3.30 37.53 -12.87
N SER A 23 3.39 38.85 -13.06
CA SER A 23 4.55 39.67 -12.68
C SER A 23 4.31 40.57 -11.47
N ILE A 24 3.12 40.51 -10.85
CA ILE A 24 2.74 41.37 -9.73
C ILE A 24 3.36 40.87 -8.42
N ASP A 25 3.76 41.80 -7.57
CA ASP A 25 4.17 41.49 -6.20
C ASP A 25 2.94 41.02 -5.38
N PRO A 26 3.04 39.97 -4.55
CA PRO A 26 1.96 39.54 -3.66
C PRO A 26 1.33 40.62 -2.77
N ILE A 27 2.10 41.60 -2.28
CA ILE A 27 1.56 42.73 -1.49
C ILE A 27 0.76 43.65 -2.40
N GLU A 28 1.25 43.90 -3.61
CA GLU A 28 0.51 44.66 -4.63
C GLU A 28 -0.77 43.93 -5.09
N LEU A 29 -0.78 42.59 -5.09
CA LEU A 29 -1.97 41.79 -5.39
C LEU A 29 -3.09 42.03 -4.35
N CYS A 30 -2.75 42.10 -3.06
CA CYS A 30 -3.70 42.46 -2.01
C CYS A 30 -4.23 43.89 -2.18
N ASN A 31 -3.36 44.83 -2.59
CA ASN A 31 -3.75 46.22 -2.88
C ASN A 31 -4.69 46.33 -4.10
N GLU A 32 -4.49 45.50 -5.11
CA GLU A 32 -5.36 45.40 -6.28
C GLU A 32 -6.71 44.73 -5.97
N ALA A 33 -6.74 43.76 -5.05
CA ALA A 33 -7.96 43.13 -4.56
C ALA A 33 -8.81 44.08 -3.70
N LYS A 34 -8.17 44.93 -2.90
CA LYS A 34 -8.85 45.88 -1.99
C LYS A 34 -9.76 46.85 -2.75
N VAL A 35 -11.02 46.97 -2.30
CA VAL A 35 -12.02 47.91 -2.83
C VAL A 35 -11.68 49.33 -2.36
N GLU A 36 -10.96 50.05 -3.20
CA GLU A 36 -10.72 51.47 -2.99
C GLU A 36 -11.95 52.30 -3.41
N ARG A 37 -12.39 53.17 -2.50
CA ARG A 37 -13.46 54.16 -2.75
C ARG A 37 -12.83 55.53 -2.91
N CYS A 38 -13.46 56.35 -3.74
CA CYS A 38 -13.02 57.72 -3.97
C CYS A 38 -13.00 58.51 -2.65
N ARG A 39 -11.79 58.80 -2.13
CA ARG A 39 -11.54 59.58 -0.92
C ARG A 39 -10.70 60.80 -1.30
N ALA A 40 -11.29 61.98 -1.15
CA ALA A 40 -10.59 63.25 -1.26
C ALA A 40 -10.56 63.90 0.11
N THR A 41 -9.37 64.07 0.67
CA THR A 41 -9.18 64.41 2.09
C THR A 41 -9.31 65.89 2.43
N ARG A 42 -9.83 66.76 1.54
CA ARG A 42 -10.16 68.14 1.97
C ARG A 42 -11.18 68.92 1.16
N ASP A 43 -11.21 68.81 -0.17
CA ASP A 43 -11.93 69.80 -1.00
C ASP A 43 -12.95 69.21 -2.01
N LEU A 44 -13.17 67.90 -2.03
CA LEU A 44 -14.21 67.26 -2.84
C LEU A 44 -15.12 66.43 -1.94
N ARG A 45 -16.44 66.58 -2.07
CA ARG A 45 -17.39 65.61 -1.50
C ARG A 45 -16.98 64.23 -2.00
N SER A 46 -16.50 63.35 -1.11
CA SER A 46 -16.13 61.97 -1.45
C SER A 46 -17.33 61.33 -2.12
N CYS A 47 -17.26 61.12 -3.44
CA CYS A 47 -18.40 60.60 -4.18
C CYS A 47 -18.71 59.14 -3.82
N GLY A 48 -17.87 58.51 -2.98
CA GLY A 48 -18.06 57.16 -2.46
C GLY A 48 -17.91 56.05 -3.51
N ARG A 49 -17.78 56.41 -4.80
CA ARG A 49 -17.70 55.47 -5.91
C ARG A 49 -16.40 54.69 -5.90
N ASN A 50 -16.46 53.44 -6.35
CA ASN A 50 -15.31 52.55 -6.48
C ASN A 50 -14.31 53.09 -7.51
N VAL A 51 -13.02 52.96 -7.19
CA VAL A 51 -11.91 53.37 -8.03
C VAL A 51 -11.56 52.23 -8.99
N GLN A 52 -11.80 52.45 -10.29
CA GLN A 52 -11.57 51.43 -11.33
C GLN A 52 -10.21 51.56 -12.02
N ARG A 53 -9.66 52.77 -12.08
CA ARG A 53 -8.34 53.07 -12.67
C ARG A 53 -7.38 53.50 -11.57
N VAL A 54 -6.12 53.09 -11.69
CA VAL A 54 -5.07 53.47 -10.74
C VAL A 54 -4.90 54.98 -10.84
N LEU A 55 -5.26 55.68 -9.76
CA LEU A 55 -5.11 57.11 -9.66
C LEU A 55 -4.06 57.40 -8.59
N ILE A 56 -2.99 58.07 -9.06
CA ILE A 56 -1.87 58.71 -8.35
C ILE A 56 -0.68 57.80 -7.95
N PRO A 57 0.56 58.13 -8.38
CA PRO A 57 1.79 57.45 -7.97
C PRO A 57 2.30 57.74 -6.54
N CYS A 58 1.64 58.61 -5.75
CA CYS A 58 2.05 58.92 -4.36
C CYS A 58 1.23 58.20 -3.27
N GLY A 59 0.24 57.37 -3.59
CA GLY A 59 -0.55 56.62 -2.60
C GLY A 59 -1.47 57.44 -1.67
N HIS A 60 -1.42 58.77 -1.72
CA HIS A 60 -2.12 59.65 -0.77
C HIS A 60 -3.62 59.89 -1.06
N ALA A 61 -4.10 59.62 -2.27
CA ALA A 61 -5.52 59.76 -2.59
C ALA A 61 -5.94 58.79 -3.70
N ALA A 62 -7.03 58.05 -3.46
CA ALA A 62 -7.69 57.21 -4.46
C ALA A 62 -8.90 57.99 -5.01
N LEU A 63 -8.88 58.31 -6.30
CA LEU A 63 -9.95 59.06 -6.98
C LEU A 63 -10.66 58.13 -7.97
N CYS A 64 -11.92 58.39 -8.33
CA CYS A 64 -12.56 57.70 -9.46
C CYS A 64 -12.34 58.49 -10.77
N ASP A 65 -12.66 57.90 -11.92
CA ASP A 65 -12.47 58.52 -13.25
C ASP A 65 -13.06 59.94 -13.34
N GLU A 66 -14.24 60.18 -12.77
CA GLU A 66 -14.86 61.51 -12.76
C GLU A 66 -14.18 62.50 -11.81
N CYS A 67 -13.69 62.02 -10.66
CA CYS A 67 -13.00 62.87 -9.69
C CYS A 67 -11.56 63.17 -10.11
N SER A 68 -10.90 62.26 -10.83
CA SER A 68 -9.57 62.49 -11.39
C SER A 68 -9.53 63.61 -12.41
N GLN A 69 -10.58 63.73 -13.23
CA GLN A 69 -10.71 64.81 -14.22
C GLN A 69 -10.86 66.20 -13.57
N ARG A 70 -11.25 66.24 -12.29
CA ARG A 70 -11.45 67.47 -11.52
C ARG A 70 -10.22 67.87 -10.70
N CYS A 71 -9.18 67.03 -10.67
CA CYS A 71 -7.96 67.27 -9.89
C CYS A 71 -6.73 67.25 -10.79
N ASP A 72 -6.00 68.37 -10.82
CA ASP A 72 -4.74 68.46 -11.57
C ASP A 72 -3.53 67.97 -10.76
N ALA A 73 -3.64 67.95 -9.43
CA ALA A 73 -2.59 67.53 -8.51
C ALA A 73 -3.18 66.83 -7.28
N CYS A 74 -2.40 65.95 -6.65
CA CYS A 74 -2.79 65.32 -5.39
C CYS A 74 -3.03 66.39 -4.30
N PRO A 75 -4.15 66.35 -3.58
CA PRO A 75 -4.46 67.34 -2.53
C PRO A 75 -3.53 67.28 -1.31
N ILE A 76 -2.79 66.18 -1.14
CA ILE A 76 -1.84 65.98 -0.02
C ILE A 76 -0.41 66.25 -0.49
N CYS A 77 0.06 65.48 -1.47
CA CYS A 77 1.46 65.47 -1.91
C CYS A 77 1.74 66.48 -3.05
N ARG A 78 0.70 67.13 -3.60
CA ARG A 78 0.75 68.07 -4.75
C ARG A 78 1.40 67.54 -6.02
N MET A 79 1.66 66.24 -6.13
CA MET A 79 2.14 65.62 -7.35
C MET A 79 1.09 65.70 -8.46
N SER A 80 1.52 66.04 -9.68
CA SER A 80 0.67 66.16 -10.86
C SER A 80 0.03 64.82 -11.26
N LEU A 81 -1.24 64.86 -11.64
CA LEU A 81 -1.97 63.67 -12.11
C LEU A 81 -1.89 63.53 -13.63
N PRO A 82 -1.75 62.30 -14.18
CA PRO A 82 -1.80 62.07 -15.63
C PRO A 82 -3.16 62.50 -16.21
N LYS A 83 -3.16 63.25 -17.31
CA LYS A 83 -4.37 63.81 -17.92
C LYS A 83 -4.78 63.01 -19.17
N GLY A 84 -5.68 62.04 -19.02
CA GLY A 84 -6.31 61.38 -20.17
C GLY A 84 -7.01 60.06 -19.83
N ARG A 85 -8.21 59.84 -20.39
CA ARG A 85 -8.97 58.57 -20.25
C ARG A 85 -8.21 57.34 -20.75
N ASN A 86 -7.27 57.50 -21.68
CA ASN A 86 -6.52 56.40 -22.30
C ASN A 86 -5.10 56.19 -21.72
N GLU A 87 -4.63 57.06 -20.83
CA GLU A 87 -3.27 56.99 -20.26
C GLU A 87 -3.24 56.39 -18.85
N LEU A 88 -4.40 56.26 -18.19
CA LEU A 88 -4.50 55.71 -16.85
C LEU A 88 -4.73 54.19 -16.91
N PRO A 89 -3.81 53.36 -16.38
CA PRO A 89 -3.97 51.92 -16.34
C PRO A 89 -5.17 51.55 -15.45
N LEU A 90 -5.96 50.58 -15.92
CA LEU A 90 -6.99 49.95 -15.10
C LEU A 90 -6.32 49.26 -13.91
N ARG A 91 -7.03 49.18 -12.78
CA ARG A 91 -6.65 48.24 -11.73
C ARG A 91 -6.74 46.82 -12.27
N LEU A 92 -5.86 45.94 -11.81
CA LEU A 92 -5.67 44.59 -12.37
C LEU A 92 -7.00 43.79 -12.36
N TYR A 93 -7.78 43.90 -11.27
CA TYR A 93 -9.10 43.27 -11.18
C TYR A 93 -10.06 43.73 -12.29
N TYR A 94 -10.12 45.03 -12.58
CA TYR A 94 -10.98 45.58 -13.64
C TYR A 94 -10.41 45.33 -15.04
N GLU A 95 -9.09 45.27 -15.17
CA GLU A 95 -8.41 44.83 -16.40
C GLU A 95 -8.79 43.38 -16.73
N CYS A 96 -8.82 42.48 -15.73
CA CYS A 96 -9.30 41.11 -15.88
C CYS A 96 -10.78 41.03 -16.25
N ILE A 97 -11.64 41.93 -15.74
CA ILE A 97 -13.06 42.02 -16.15
C ILE A 97 -13.19 42.47 -17.61
N GLU A 98 -12.45 43.50 -18.03
CA GLU A 98 -12.48 43.99 -19.42
C GLU A 98 -11.88 42.99 -20.40
N ALA A 99 -10.91 42.20 -19.95
CA ALA A 99 -10.31 41.10 -20.70
C ALA A 99 -11.20 39.84 -20.78
N GLY A 100 -12.33 39.82 -20.08
CA GLY A 100 -13.25 38.68 -20.02
C GLY A 100 -12.76 37.50 -19.17
N LEU A 101 -11.70 37.70 -18.38
CA LEU A 101 -11.17 36.69 -17.45
C LEU A 101 -12.03 36.58 -16.18
N ILE A 102 -12.69 37.67 -15.77
CA ILE A 102 -13.64 37.69 -14.65
C ILE A 102 -15.03 38.06 -15.17
N SER A 103 -16.05 37.30 -14.78
CA SER A 103 -17.43 37.56 -15.19
C SER A 103 -17.99 38.86 -14.61
N LYS A 104 -18.52 39.75 -15.46
CA LYS A 104 -19.15 41.03 -15.06
C LYS A 104 -20.29 40.85 -14.04
N ARG A 105 -21.03 39.74 -14.12
CA ARG A 105 -22.12 39.41 -13.16
C ARG A 105 -21.62 39.20 -11.73
N CYS A 106 -20.34 38.85 -11.56
CA CYS A 106 -19.72 38.69 -10.24
C CYS A 106 -19.49 40.05 -9.56
N ASP A 107 -19.06 41.06 -10.33
CA ASP A 107 -18.83 42.42 -9.83
C ASP A 107 -20.15 43.14 -9.49
N ASP A 108 -21.22 42.93 -10.26
CA ASP A 108 -22.52 43.55 -9.98
C ASP A 108 -23.12 43.07 -8.63
N ARG A 109 -23.02 41.77 -8.32
CA ARG A 109 -23.48 41.19 -7.03
C ARG A 109 -22.70 41.71 -5.81
N LEU A 110 -21.47 42.18 -6.03
CA LEU A 110 -20.61 42.76 -4.99
C LEU A 110 -20.94 44.23 -4.71
N ARG A 111 -21.55 44.94 -5.68
CA ARG A 111 -21.88 46.36 -5.56
C ARG A 111 -23.13 46.62 -4.70
N ASP A 112 -24.02 45.64 -4.56
CA ASP A 112 -25.33 45.79 -3.90
C ASP A 112 -25.28 45.73 -2.35
N LYS A 113 -24.10 45.56 -1.73
CA LYS A 113 -23.96 45.40 -0.26
C LYS A 113 -23.19 46.59 0.35
N GLU A 114 -23.89 47.60 0.84
CA GLU A 114 -23.32 48.90 1.24
C GLU A 114 -22.63 48.98 2.63
N ASP A 115 -22.68 47.94 3.47
CA ASP A 115 -22.11 47.98 4.85
C ASP A 115 -20.58 47.71 4.93
N THR A 116 -19.91 48.29 5.94
CA THR A 116 -18.46 48.13 6.19
C THR A 116 -18.03 46.67 6.40
N ALA A 117 -18.87 45.84 7.03
CA ALA A 117 -18.61 44.39 7.16
C ALA A 117 -18.68 43.65 5.81
N ASN A 118 -19.49 44.15 4.87
CA ASN A 118 -19.57 43.62 3.51
C ASN A 118 -18.36 44.02 2.65
N GLN A 119 -17.60 45.03 3.06
CA GLN A 119 -16.42 45.50 2.31
C GLN A 119 -15.25 44.51 2.41
N LEU A 120 -14.95 43.99 3.60
CA LEU A 120 -13.95 42.93 3.77
C LEU A 120 -14.32 41.66 2.97
N VAL A 121 -15.60 41.30 2.96
CA VAL A 121 -16.11 40.18 2.15
C VAL A 121 -15.92 40.43 0.66
N ALA A 122 -16.13 41.66 0.20
CA ALA A 122 -15.88 42.03 -1.19
C ALA A 122 -14.39 42.01 -1.56
N ASP A 123 -13.51 42.44 -0.64
CA ASP A 123 -12.05 42.39 -0.83
C ASP A 123 -11.55 40.95 -0.96
N VAL A 124 -11.98 40.06 -0.06
CA VAL A 124 -11.70 38.61 -0.12
C VAL A 124 -12.24 38.00 -1.40
N GLN A 125 -13.46 38.33 -1.81
CA GLN A 125 -14.06 37.80 -3.04
C GLN A 125 -13.28 38.22 -4.30
N ARG A 126 -12.74 39.44 -4.33
CA ARG A 126 -11.90 39.91 -5.43
C ARG A 126 -10.57 39.16 -5.48
N LEU A 127 -9.96 38.93 -4.31
CA LEU A 127 -8.76 38.12 -4.21
C LEU A 127 -9.01 36.69 -4.70
N TYR A 128 -10.11 36.05 -4.29
CA TYR A 128 -10.52 34.73 -4.79
C TYR A 128 -10.71 34.71 -6.30
N SER A 129 -11.30 35.77 -6.88
CA SER A 129 -11.46 35.87 -8.34
C SER A 129 -10.11 35.96 -9.06
N LEU A 130 -9.11 36.62 -8.47
CA LEU A 130 -7.75 36.67 -9.03
C LEU A 130 -7.02 35.33 -8.87
N PHE A 131 -7.23 34.62 -7.76
CA PHE A 131 -6.73 33.25 -7.58
C PHE A 131 -7.40 32.27 -8.55
N ASP A 132 -8.71 32.36 -8.78
CA ASP A 132 -9.44 31.57 -9.77
C ASP A 132 -8.85 31.79 -11.18
N VAL A 133 -8.64 33.05 -11.58
CA VAL A 133 -7.99 33.38 -12.87
C VAL A 133 -6.58 32.82 -12.95
N SER A 134 -5.82 32.88 -11.85
CA SER A 134 -4.45 32.35 -11.79
C SER A 134 -4.46 30.83 -11.96
N LEU A 135 -5.35 30.13 -11.25
CA LEU A 135 -5.53 28.68 -11.32
C LEU A 135 -6.00 28.24 -12.72
N GLU A 136 -6.94 28.95 -13.32
CA GLU A 136 -7.47 28.65 -14.66
C GLU A 136 -6.43 28.80 -15.78
N ASN A 137 -5.40 29.61 -15.55
CA ASN A 137 -4.33 29.90 -16.52
C ASN A 137 -2.98 29.28 -16.12
N ASN A 138 -2.97 28.31 -15.19
CA ASN A 138 -1.77 27.63 -14.70
C ASN A 138 -0.69 28.56 -14.10
N LEU A 139 -1.08 29.71 -13.56
CA LEU A 139 -0.21 30.67 -12.86
C LEU A 139 -0.16 30.39 -11.35
N VAL A 140 -0.11 29.10 -10.98
CA VAL A 140 -0.16 28.64 -9.59
C VAL A 140 1.05 29.12 -8.77
N SER A 141 2.20 29.32 -9.43
CA SER A 141 3.41 29.86 -8.80
C SER A 141 3.15 31.21 -8.13
N LEU A 142 2.26 32.06 -8.67
CA LEU A 142 1.89 33.34 -8.05
C LEU A 142 1.26 33.13 -6.66
N ILE A 143 0.35 32.17 -6.55
CA ILE A 143 -0.33 31.84 -5.29
C ILE A 143 0.68 31.24 -4.30
N CYS A 144 1.58 30.37 -4.78
CA CYS A 144 2.65 29.81 -3.96
C CYS A 144 3.64 30.89 -3.46
N HIS A 145 4.03 31.86 -4.29
CA HIS A 145 4.87 32.99 -3.88
C HIS A 145 4.14 33.88 -2.87
N TRP A 146 2.83 34.09 -3.06
CA TRP A 146 2.01 34.84 -2.13
C TRP A 146 1.99 34.22 -0.72
N LEU A 147 1.94 32.88 -0.63
CA LEU A 147 2.02 32.16 0.65
C LEU A 147 3.39 32.27 1.33
N HIS A 148 4.49 32.32 0.56
CA HIS A 148 5.85 32.39 1.11
C HIS A 148 6.23 33.77 1.69
N LEU A 149 5.50 34.84 1.36
CA LEU A 149 5.79 36.20 1.84
C LEU A 149 5.39 36.44 3.30
N HIS A 150 4.93 35.40 4.01
CA HIS A 150 4.64 35.45 5.44
C HIS A 150 5.94 35.29 6.26
N PRO A 151 6.31 36.23 7.14
CA PRO A 151 7.41 36.02 8.07
C PRO A 151 6.89 35.20 9.26
N LEU A 152 7.25 33.92 9.34
CA LEU A 152 7.32 33.24 10.64
C LEU A 152 8.76 33.25 11.13
N PRO A 153 9.00 33.45 12.44
CA PRO A 153 10.34 33.55 12.98
C PRO A 153 11.00 32.17 12.90
N SER A 154 12.15 32.11 12.23
CA SER A 154 13.12 31.02 12.24
C SER A 154 12.66 29.65 11.73
N ILE A 155 13.01 29.29 10.48
CA ILE A 155 13.56 27.97 10.12
C ILE A 155 14.58 28.18 9.00
N SER A 156 15.78 27.63 9.21
CA SER A 156 16.91 27.61 8.28
C SER A 156 16.63 26.75 7.04
N LEU A 157 17.07 27.24 5.88
CA LEU A 157 17.25 26.49 4.64
C LEU A 157 17.91 25.11 4.88
N LYS A 158 17.11 24.04 4.82
CA LYS A 158 17.56 22.70 4.43
C LYS A 158 16.40 21.96 3.77
N LEU A 159 16.19 22.15 2.47
CA LEU A 159 15.58 21.17 1.55
C LEU A 159 15.57 21.72 0.11
N ILE A 160 16.74 21.69 -0.55
CA ILE A 160 16.82 21.69 -2.03
C ILE A 160 17.54 20.40 -2.46
N SER A 161 17.15 19.26 -1.88
CA SER A 161 17.66 17.97 -2.36
C SER A 161 16.63 16.88 -2.16
N ALA A 162 15.61 16.90 -3.02
CA ALA A 162 14.91 15.68 -3.40
C ALA A 162 14.73 15.75 -4.92
N LEU A 163 15.55 14.94 -5.60
CA LEU A 163 15.48 14.73 -7.03
C LEU A 163 14.12 14.11 -7.38
N ASP A 164 13.30 14.83 -8.14
CA ASP A 164 12.38 14.27 -9.16
C ASP A 164 11.86 15.33 -10.15
N PHE A 165 12.41 16.55 -10.12
CA PHE A 165 11.92 17.69 -10.89
C PHE A 165 12.49 17.81 -12.33
N LEU A 166 13.29 16.84 -12.80
CA LEU A 166 14.06 17.00 -14.05
C LEU A 166 13.44 16.43 -15.32
N GLN A 167 12.27 15.78 -15.27
CA GLN A 167 11.64 15.26 -16.48
C GLN A 167 10.61 16.23 -17.12
N SER A 168 10.12 17.22 -16.37
CA SER A 168 9.13 18.20 -16.83
C SER A 168 9.71 19.57 -17.21
N VAL A 169 11.00 19.82 -16.96
CA VAL A 169 11.64 21.14 -17.20
C VAL A 169 12.29 21.27 -18.59
N LEU A 170 12.45 20.17 -19.34
CA LEU A 170 13.14 20.20 -20.64
C LEU A 170 12.30 20.66 -21.84
N LEU A 171 11.02 21.03 -21.65
CA LEU A 171 10.16 21.56 -22.73
C LEU A 171 9.71 23.02 -22.59
N LEU A 172 10.20 23.75 -21.58
CA LEU A 172 9.94 25.20 -21.42
C LEU A 172 11.22 26.04 -21.33
N ALA A 173 12.27 25.61 -22.03
CA ALA A 173 13.48 26.42 -22.22
C ALA A 173 13.24 27.51 -23.28
N SER A 174 12.41 28.52 -22.99
CA SER A 174 12.40 29.77 -23.77
C SER A 174 11.81 31.00 -23.05
N VAL A 175 11.87 31.09 -21.72
CA VAL A 175 11.72 32.39 -21.05
C VAL A 175 12.71 32.47 -19.87
N PHE A 176 13.84 33.10 -20.13
CA PHE A 176 14.75 33.60 -19.10
C PHE A 176 14.00 34.60 -18.20
N VAL A 177 13.78 34.27 -16.93
CA VAL A 177 13.63 35.27 -15.85
C VAL A 177 14.45 34.80 -14.65
N LYS A 178 15.22 35.76 -14.12
CA LYS A 178 16.30 35.65 -13.14
C LYS A 178 15.96 34.78 -11.92
N HIS A 179 16.71 33.68 -11.77
CA HIS A 179 17.01 33.10 -10.45
C HIS A 179 18.03 34.00 -9.75
N ALA A 180 17.57 34.87 -8.84
CA ALA A 180 18.49 35.57 -7.92
C ALA A 180 17.88 35.97 -6.56
N ASP A 181 16.56 35.95 -6.34
CA ASP A 181 15.97 36.67 -5.18
C ASP A 181 15.27 35.78 -4.13
N ILE A 182 15.56 34.46 -4.05
CA ILE A 182 14.88 33.56 -3.10
C ILE A 182 15.48 33.62 -1.68
N THR A 183 16.69 34.17 -1.51
CA THR A 183 17.37 34.24 -0.19
C THR A 183 17.15 35.51 0.61
N ASP A 184 16.68 36.61 0.01
CA ASP A 184 16.59 37.92 0.68
C ASP A 184 15.19 38.27 1.24
N VAL A 185 14.15 37.50 0.92
CA VAL A 185 12.75 37.79 1.34
C VAL A 185 12.48 37.43 2.81
N CYS A 186 13.26 36.53 3.42
CA CYS A 186 13.03 36.07 4.81
C CYS A 186 13.51 37.07 5.90
N MET A 187 14.05 38.23 5.54
CA MET A 187 14.61 39.21 6.50
C MET A 187 14.03 40.63 6.35
N ASP A 188 12.97 40.82 5.56
CA ASP A 188 12.41 42.15 5.31
C ASP A 188 11.46 42.60 6.43
N GLU A 189 11.86 43.64 7.17
CA GLU A 189 11.03 44.28 8.22
C GLU A 189 9.75 44.95 7.65
N SER A 190 9.62 45.05 6.32
CA SER A 190 8.40 45.51 5.63
C SER A 190 7.35 44.42 5.37
N ALA A 191 7.63 43.15 5.70
CA ALA A 191 6.73 42.02 5.46
C ALA A 191 5.48 41.99 6.38
N VAL A 192 5.32 42.95 7.30
CA VAL A 192 4.11 43.12 8.12
C VAL A 192 3.41 44.41 7.68
N SER A 193 2.30 44.27 6.95
CA SER A 193 1.51 45.44 6.56
C SER A 193 0.88 46.11 7.78
N SER A 194 1.07 47.42 7.93
CA SER A 194 0.40 48.23 8.95
C SER A 194 -1.10 48.44 8.68
N ASP A 195 -1.61 47.99 7.53
CA ASP A 195 -3.03 48.03 7.19
C ASP A 195 -3.73 46.73 7.67
N PRO A 196 -4.68 46.81 8.62
CA PRO A 196 -5.37 45.64 9.15
C PRO A 196 -6.15 44.86 8.08
N VAL A 197 -6.57 45.50 6.99
CA VAL A 197 -7.24 44.83 5.87
C VAL A 197 -6.26 43.98 5.07
N ILE A 198 -5.05 44.50 4.81
CA ILE A 198 -4.03 43.77 4.06
C ILE A 198 -3.50 42.61 4.92
N ALA A 199 -3.27 42.83 6.22
CA ALA A 199 -2.90 41.76 7.14
C ALA A 199 -3.95 40.64 7.20
N PHE A 200 -5.25 40.98 7.14
CA PHE A 200 -6.32 39.99 7.06
C PHE A 200 -6.39 39.28 5.70
N LEU A 201 -6.14 39.99 4.59
CA LEU A 201 -6.11 39.36 3.26
C LEU A 201 -4.94 38.38 3.13
N LEU A 202 -3.81 38.66 3.78
CA LEU A 202 -2.62 37.81 3.87
C LEU A 202 -2.78 36.62 4.84
N ASP A 203 -3.93 36.47 5.51
CA ASP A 203 -4.20 35.38 6.44
C ASP A 203 -4.31 34.04 5.67
N GLU A 204 -3.60 33.02 6.16
CA GLU A 204 -3.62 31.64 5.67
C GLU A 204 -5.04 31.04 5.56
N LYS A 205 -5.95 31.47 6.44
CA LYS A 205 -7.36 31.04 6.43
C LYS A 205 -8.06 31.45 5.14
N VAL A 206 -7.69 32.58 4.54
CA VAL A 206 -8.25 33.06 3.27
C VAL A 206 -7.92 32.08 2.14
N VAL A 207 -6.69 31.54 2.11
CA VAL A 207 -6.30 30.54 1.11
C VAL A 207 -6.95 29.18 1.38
N LYS A 208 -7.04 28.76 2.65
CA LYS A 208 -7.75 27.51 3.02
C LYS A 208 -9.23 27.56 2.60
N ASP A 209 -9.92 28.67 2.89
CA ASP A 209 -11.33 28.87 2.54
C ASP A 209 -11.54 28.98 1.02
N TRP A 210 -10.59 29.62 0.30
CA TRP A 210 -10.56 29.60 -1.16
C TRP A 210 -10.44 28.17 -1.71
N CYS A 211 -9.44 27.40 -1.25
CA CYS A 211 -9.22 26.02 -1.68
C CYS A 211 -10.49 25.17 -1.45
N ARG A 212 -11.13 25.27 -0.27
CA ARG A 212 -12.37 24.55 0.04
C ARG A 212 -13.49 24.91 -0.95
N ARG A 213 -13.75 26.20 -1.12
CA ARG A 213 -14.80 26.68 -2.03
C ARG A 213 -14.55 26.27 -3.49
N THR A 214 -13.32 26.42 -3.96
CA THR A 214 -12.94 26.09 -5.33
C THR A 214 -13.07 24.58 -5.56
N PHE A 215 -12.70 23.77 -4.57
CA PHE A 215 -12.87 22.33 -4.60
C PHE A 215 -14.35 21.93 -4.66
N GLU A 216 -15.21 22.51 -3.82
CA GLU A 216 -16.67 22.27 -3.89
C GLU A 216 -17.29 22.66 -5.23
N SER A 217 -16.80 23.73 -5.86
CA SER A 217 -17.23 24.13 -7.19
C SER A 217 -16.81 23.11 -8.24
N ILE A 218 -15.57 22.62 -8.16
CA ILE A 218 -15.05 21.57 -9.04
C ILE A 218 -15.86 20.28 -8.88
N LEU A 219 -16.19 19.87 -7.64
CA LEU A 219 -17.01 18.69 -7.39
C LEU A 219 -18.40 18.80 -8.04
N LYS A 220 -19.05 19.98 -7.96
CA LYS A 220 -20.34 20.23 -8.62
C LYS A 220 -20.23 20.13 -10.15
N GLU A 221 -19.16 20.67 -10.72
CA GLU A 221 -18.90 20.58 -12.17
C GLU A 221 -18.64 19.13 -12.60
N LEU A 222 -17.81 18.39 -11.84
CA LEU A 222 -17.54 16.98 -12.08
C LEU A 222 -18.81 16.13 -11.98
N ASN A 223 -19.62 16.32 -10.94
CA ASN A 223 -20.89 15.60 -10.78
C ASN A 223 -21.83 15.85 -11.98
N ALA A 224 -21.92 17.10 -12.45
CA ALA A 224 -22.74 17.45 -13.61
C ALA A 224 -22.26 16.77 -14.91
N ILE A 225 -20.95 16.54 -15.07
CA ILE A 225 -20.39 15.79 -16.21
C ILE A 225 -20.65 14.29 -16.02
N TYR A 226 -20.41 13.77 -14.81
CA TYR A 226 -20.53 12.37 -14.45
C TYR A 226 -21.99 11.86 -14.46
N SER A 227 -22.98 12.73 -14.37
CA SER A 227 -24.41 12.37 -14.54
C SER A 227 -24.87 12.25 -16.00
N GLN A 228 -24.03 12.60 -16.98
CA GLN A 228 -24.37 12.56 -18.40
C GLN A 228 -24.16 11.18 -19.03
N THR A 229 -24.52 11.02 -20.30
CA THR A 229 -24.25 9.79 -21.06
C THR A 229 -22.77 9.65 -21.45
N VAL A 230 -22.29 8.43 -21.73
CA VAL A 230 -20.88 8.17 -22.09
C VAL A 230 -20.42 8.99 -23.30
N SER A 231 -21.29 9.19 -24.29
CA SER A 231 -21.01 10.01 -25.48
C SER A 231 -20.82 11.49 -25.15
N GLU A 232 -21.67 12.02 -24.27
CA GLU A 232 -21.60 13.40 -23.80
C GLU A 232 -20.35 13.63 -22.94
N MET A 233 -20.01 12.68 -22.06
CA MET A 233 -18.75 12.72 -21.30
C MET A 233 -17.53 12.80 -22.21
N LYS A 234 -17.52 12.05 -23.32
CA LYS A 234 -16.42 12.08 -24.30
C LYS A 234 -16.27 13.46 -24.93
N SER A 235 -17.37 14.14 -25.23
CA SER A 235 -17.33 15.52 -25.75
C SER A 235 -16.73 16.52 -24.75
N GLN A 236 -16.84 16.21 -23.45
CA GLN A 236 -16.33 17.01 -22.34
C GLN A 236 -14.92 16.62 -21.88
N LEU A 237 -14.21 15.72 -22.57
CA LEU A 237 -12.88 15.26 -22.16
C LEU A 237 -11.87 16.42 -22.01
N SER A 238 -11.94 17.43 -22.89
CA SER A 238 -11.10 18.62 -22.78
C SER A 238 -11.37 19.44 -21.52
N SER A 239 -12.63 19.47 -21.05
CA SER A 239 -13.04 20.10 -19.80
C SER A 239 -12.50 19.31 -18.60
N LEU A 240 -12.58 17.97 -18.63
CA LEU A 240 -12.03 17.10 -17.58
C LEU A 240 -10.51 17.27 -17.42
N LEU A 241 -9.76 17.37 -18.53
CA LEU A 241 -8.31 17.63 -18.47
C LEU A 241 -8.00 19.00 -17.85
N LYS A 242 -8.81 20.02 -18.14
CA LYS A 242 -8.67 21.33 -17.48
C LYS A 242 -8.94 21.22 -15.98
N ILE A 243 -10.00 20.51 -15.57
CA ILE A 243 -10.30 20.28 -14.15
C ILE A 243 -9.15 19.54 -13.46
N SER A 244 -8.56 18.53 -14.10
CA SER A 244 -7.37 17.83 -13.59
C SER A 244 -6.20 18.78 -13.35
N SER A 245 -5.92 19.69 -14.30
CA SER A 245 -4.87 20.71 -14.11
C SER A 245 -5.18 21.68 -12.96
N LYS A 246 -6.45 22.05 -12.75
CA LYS A 246 -6.87 22.87 -11.60
C LYS A 246 -6.64 22.13 -10.27
N LEU A 247 -7.02 20.84 -10.19
CA LEU A 247 -6.80 20.03 -8.98
C LEU A 247 -5.30 19.85 -8.67
N ALA A 248 -4.47 19.64 -9.70
CA ALA A 248 -3.02 19.60 -9.54
C ALA A 248 -2.45 20.93 -9.03
N GLY A 249 -2.92 22.06 -9.58
CA GLY A 249 -2.56 23.38 -9.09
C GLY A 249 -2.94 23.61 -7.62
N MET A 250 -4.15 23.21 -7.23
CA MET A 250 -4.61 23.31 -5.84
C MET A 250 -3.79 22.43 -4.89
N SER A 251 -3.44 21.21 -5.30
CA SER A 251 -2.57 20.33 -4.53
C SER A 251 -1.21 20.97 -4.25
N ASN A 252 -0.60 21.61 -5.26
CA ASN A 252 0.67 22.32 -5.10
C ASN A 252 0.56 23.50 -4.12
N VAL A 253 -0.56 24.24 -4.14
CA VAL A 253 -0.80 25.34 -3.20
C VAL A 253 -0.92 24.81 -1.77
N LEU A 254 -1.64 23.70 -1.57
CA LEU A 254 -1.79 23.09 -0.25
C LEU A 254 -0.50 22.49 0.29
N GLU A 255 0.34 21.89 -0.55
CA GLU A 255 1.66 21.37 -0.15
C GLU A 255 2.58 22.51 0.32
N VAL A 256 2.59 23.63 -0.40
CA VAL A 256 3.32 24.84 0.01
C VAL A 256 2.77 25.36 1.34
N LEU A 257 1.46 25.41 1.50
CA LEU A 257 0.80 25.85 2.73
C LEU A 257 1.15 24.90 3.90
N GLU A 258 1.11 23.58 3.72
CA GLU A 258 1.53 22.57 4.72
C GLU A 258 2.99 22.74 5.13
N SER A 259 3.88 23.00 4.16
CA SER A 259 5.31 23.18 4.43
C SER A 259 5.60 24.39 5.33
N SER A 260 4.78 25.44 5.26
CA SER A 260 4.89 26.63 6.10
C SER A 260 4.56 26.36 7.58
N PHE A 261 3.85 25.27 7.88
CA PHE A 261 3.47 24.86 9.24
C PHE A 261 4.46 23.89 9.92
N ARG A 262 5.50 23.39 9.23
CA ARG A 262 6.50 22.45 9.80
C ARG A 262 7.33 23.14 10.89
N GLY A 263 6.77 23.22 12.10
CA GLY A 263 7.35 23.86 13.28
C GLY A 263 6.31 24.24 14.35
N SER A 264 5.03 24.35 13.98
CA SER A 264 3.95 24.75 14.87
C SER A 264 2.91 23.63 14.98
N ILE A 265 2.61 23.16 16.19
CA ILE A 265 1.51 22.20 16.46
C ILE A 265 0.19 22.98 16.29
N SER A 266 -0.23 23.18 15.04
CA SER A 266 -1.46 23.92 14.71
C SER A 266 -2.65 22.96 14.65
N VAL A 267 -3.74 23.35 15.33
CA VAL A 267 -5.06 22.68 15.28
C VAL A 267 -5.64 22.69 13.85
N MET A 268 -5.10 23.51 12.94
CA MET A 268 -5.54 23.62 11.55
C MET A 268 -4.95 22.56 10.60
N LEU A 269 -3.89 21.86 11.01
CA LEU A 269 -3.17 20.88 10.20
C LEU A 269 -4.00 19.64 9.82
N PRO A 270 -4.82 19.04 10.71
CA PRO A 270 -5.67 17.89 10.36
C PRO A 270 -6.70 18.20 9.26
N ASP A 271 -7.37 19.36 9.35
CA ASP A 271 -8.33 19.81 8.33
C ASP A 271 -7.66 20.02 6.95
N LEU A 272 -6.42 20.55 6.96
CA LEU A 272 -5.67 20.80 5.73
C LEU A 272 -5.28 19.49 5.05
N ASN A 273 -4.78 18.54 5.85
CA ASN A 273 -4.43 17.20 5.40
C ASN A 273 -5.66 16.47 4.84
N HIS A 274 -6.83 16.61 5.47
CA HIS A 274 -8.07 16.06 4.93
C HIS A 274 -8.45 16.68 3.57
N LEU A 275 -8.34 18.01 3.43
CA LEU A 275 -8.64 18.69 2.17
C LEU A 275 -7.69 18.26 1.05
N GLN A 276 -6.39 18.17 1.35
CA GLN A 276 -5.37 17.69 0.44
C GLN A 276 -5.62 16.24 0.02
N GLU A 277 -5.90 15.37 0.98
CA GLU A 277 -6.29 13.97 0.75
C GLU A 277 -7.53 13.87 -0.17
N SER A 278 -8.55 14.70 0.06
CA SER A 278 -9.76 14.78 -0.76
C SER A 278 -9.50 15.22 -2.21
N ILE A 279 -8.62 16.21 -2.38
CA ILE A 279 -8.21 16.72 -3.70
C ILE A 279 -7.41 15.65 -4.45
N LEU A 280 -6.48 14.97 -3.77
CA LEU A 280 -5.67 13.91 -4.37
C LEU A 280 -6.53 12.72 -4.81
N LYS A 281 -7.47 12.25 -3.98
CA LYS A 281 -8.44 11.20 -4.37
C LYS A 281 -9.25 11.60 -5.60
N THR A 282 -9.79 12.82 -5.60
CA THR A 282 -10.60 13.32 -6.73
C THR A 282 -9.77 13.43 -8.00
N LYS A 283 -8.51 13.88 -7.90
CA LYS A 283 -7.59 13.94 -9.04
C LYS A 283 -7.30 12.55 -9.61
N GLN A 284 -6.93 11.59 -8.76
CA GLN A 284 -6.65 10.22 -9.17
C GLN A 284 -7.88 9.57 -9.83
N HIS A 285 -9.06 9.73 -9.23
CA HIS A 285 -10.33 9.29 -9.79
C HIS A 285 -10.59 9.89 -11.16
N LEU A 286 -10.42 11.21 -11.30
CA LEU A 286 -10.62 11.93 -12.56
C LEU A 286 -9.68 11.45 -13.67
N GLU A 287 -8.41 11.19 -13.37
CA GLU A 287 -7.43 10.70 -14.35
C GLU A 287 -7.82 9.32 -14.89
N ILE A 288 -8.21 8.41 -14.00
CA ILE A 288 -8.68 7.06 -14.38
C ILE A 288 -10.03 7.14 -15.11
N MET A 289 -10.95 7.99 -14.66
CA MET A 289 -12.24 8.23 -15.34
C MET A 289 -12.04 8.79 -16.74
N ALA A 290 -11.12 9.74 -16.92
CA ALA A 290 -10.80 10.30 -18.24
C ALA A 290 -10.24 9.22 -19.19
N TRP A 291 -9.41 8.31 -18.67
CA TRP A 291 -8.95 7.14 -19.42
C TRP A 291 -10.11 6.20 -19.79
N CYS A 292 -10.99 5.87 -18.85
CA CYS A 292 -12.18 5.06 -19.10
C CYS A 292 -13.11 5.69 -20.16
N ILE A 293 -13.34 7.00 -20.11
CA ILE A 293 -14.17 7.74 -21.08
C ILE A 293 -13.55 7.69 -22.48
N ARG A 294 -12.21 7.85 -22.58
CA ARG A 294 -11.48 7.77 -23.85
C ARG A 294 -11.69 6.42 -24.53
N HIS A 295 -11.72 5.35 -23.74
CA HIS A 295 -11.93 3.97 -24.18
C HIS A 295 -13.39 3.50 -24.12
N HIS A 296 -14.36 4.41 -24.01
CA HIS A 296 -15.80 4.10 -23.97
C HIS A 296 -16.18 3.06 -22.91
N PHE A 297 -15.56 3.11 -21.72
CA PHE A 297 -15.75 2.13 -20.63
C PHE A 297 -15.64 0.67 -21.11
N LEU A 298 -14.82 0.43 -22.14
CA LEU A 298 -14.64 -0.89 -22.75
C LEU A 298 -15.96 -1.55 -23.18
N GLU A 299 -17.00 -0.78 -23.53
CA GLU A 299 -18.28 -1.30 -24.04
C GLU A 299 -18.09 -2.11 -25.34
N ASN A 300 -17.10 -1.73 -26.14
CA ASN A 300 -16.80 -2.36 -27.42
C ASN A 300 -15.86 -3.57 -27.31
N VAL A 301 -15.30 -3.82 -26.12
CA VAL A 301 -14.36 -4.91 -25.91
C VAL A 301 -15.13 -6.12 -25.42
N ARG A 302 -14.91 -7.27 -26.07
CA ARG A 302 -15.56 -8.52 -25.66
C ARG A 302 -15.19 -8.83 -24.21
N PHE A 303 -16.22 -9.15 -23.44
CA PHE A 303 -16.09 -9.63 -22.07
C PHE A 303 -16.04 -11.15 -22.08
N ARG A 304 -15.16 -11.76 -21.27
CA ARG A 304 -15.06 -13.23 -21.15
C ARG A 304 -16.39 -13.83 -20.66
N PHE A 305 -17.05 -13.16 -19.72
CA PHE A 305 -18.26 -13.65 -19.08
C PHE A 305 -19.53 -13.11 -19.77
N SER A 306 -20.62 -13.88 -19.70
CA SER A 306 -21.92 -13.47 -20.25
C SER A 306 -22.60 -12.37 -19.45
N ASP A 307 -22.42 -12.38 -18.13
CA ASP A 307 -23.09 -11.52 -17.16
C ASP A 307 -22.29 -11.46 -15.85
N PHE A 308 -22.64 -10.50 -15.00
CA PHE A 308 -21.98 -10.31 -13.70
C PHE A 308 -22.12 -11.54 -12.80
N ALA A 309 -23.25 -12.24 -12.83
CA ALA A 309 -23.47 -13.42 -12.00
C ALA A 309 -22.53 -14.58 -12.39
N SER A 310 -22.29 -14.79 -13.69
CA SER A 310 -21.28 -15.75 -14.17
C SER A 310 -19.88 -15.38 -13.68
N TRP A 311 -19.51 -14.10 -13.74
CA TRP A 311 -18.21 -13.64 -13.25
C TRP A 311 -18.06 -13.85 -11.74
N SER A 312 -19.03 -13.42 -10.93
CA SER A 312 -19.02 -13.65 -9.48
C SER A 312 -18.98 -15.14 -9.13
N SER A 313 -19.62 -16.00 -9.92
CA SER A 313 -19.53 -17.45 -9.73
C SER A 313 -18.12 -17.98 -9.99
N SER A 314 -17.47 -17.52 -11.05
CA SER A 314 -16.08 -17.90 -11.37
C SER A 314 -15.08 -17.40 -10.31
N VAL A 315 -15.27 -16.21 -9.74
CA VAL A 315 -14.46 -15.72 -8.62
C VAL A 315 -14.66 -16.60 -7.38
N ARG A 316 -15.90 -16.94 -7.04
CA ARG A 316 -16.19 -17.84 -5.90
C ARG A 316 -15.59 -19.23 -6.10
N GLU A 317 -15.62 -19.74 -7.33
CA GLU A 317 -14.98 -21.01 -7.67
C GLU A 317 -13.46 -20.95 -7.45
N ARG A 318 -12.78 -19.92 -7.97
CA ARG A 318 -11.35 -19.68 -7.70
C ARG A 318 -11.03 -19.61 -6.21
N LYS A 319 -11.84 -18.86 -5.45
CA LYS A 319 -11.71 -18.78 -3.99
C LYS A 319 -11.86 -20.15 -3.33
N SER A 320 -12.88 -20.92 -3.71
CA SER A 320 -13.10 -22.26 -3.15
C SER A 320 -11.96 -23.22 -3.49
N ALA A 321 -11.40 -23.14 -4.70
CA ALA A 321 -10.25 -23.92 -5.11
C ALA A 321 -8.98 -23.54 -4.34
N ALA A 322 -8.74 -22.24 -4.11
CA ALA A 322 -7.63 -21.76 -3.29
C ALA A 322 -7.76 -22.25 -1.84
N ILE A 323 -8.95 -22.13 -1.23
CA ILE A 323 -9.21 -22.61 0.14
C ILE A 323 -9.03 -24.13 0.24
N TYR A 324 -9.48 -24.89 -0.76
CA TYR A 324 -9.34 -26.35 -0.77
C TYR A 324 -7.87 -26.80 -0.85
N ARG A 325 -7.04 -26.06 -1.60
CA ARG A 325 -5.61 -26.34 -1.78
C ARG A 325 -4.72 -25.74 -0.69
N ALA A 326 -5.25 -24.81 0.10
CA ALA A 326 -4.49 -24.07 1.11
C ALA A 326 -3.84 -25.02 2.12
N TRP A 327 -2.59 -24.74 2.43
CA TRP A 327 -1.90 -25.46 3.49
C TRP A 327 -2.36 -24.94 4.86
N PRO A 328 -2.43 -25.79 5.89
CA PRO A 328 -2.79 -25.36 7.24
C PRO A 328 -1.86 -24.24 7.73
N ASP A 329 -2.42 -23.20 8.36
CA ASP A 329 -1.61 -22.16 8.99
C ASP A 329 -1.03 -22.69 10.31
N PRO A 330 0.30 -22.82 10.45
CA PRO A 330 0.90 -23.30 11.69
C PRO A 330 0.74 -22.31 12.85
N ILE A 331 0.44 -21.03 12.55
CA ILE A 331 0.26 -19.98 13.56
C ILE A 331 -1.14 -20.03 14.17
N ALA A 332 -2.17 -20.34 13.37
CA ALA A 332 -3.56 -20.46 13.82
C ALA A 332 -3.73 -21.49 14.96
N GLY A 333 -2.98 -22.59 14.93
CA GLY A 333 -2.98 -23.60 16.00
C GLY A 333 -2.34 -23.16 17.32
N ILE A 334 -1.49 -22.13 17.30
CA ILE A 334 -0.74 -21.62 18.47
C ILE A 334 -1.44 -20.41 19.10
N LEU A 335 -2.01 -19.52 18.28
CA LEU A 335 -2.65 -18.28 18.75
C LEU A 335 -4.13 -18.42 19.11
N GLY A 336 -4.77 -19.55 18.79
CA GLY A 336 -6.19 -19.78 19.11
C GLY A 336 -7.14 -18.76 18.47
N SER A 337 -6.69 -18.04 17.46
CA SER A 337 -7.48 -17.07 16.71
C SER A 337 -8.28 -17.82 15.64
N ASP A 338 -9.60 -17.88 15.84
CA ASP A 338 -10.59 -18.34 14.85
C ASP A 338 -10.66 -17.43 13.61
N GLU A 339 -9.87 -16.36 13.56
CA GLU A 339 -9.68 -15.54 12.38
C GLU A 339 -8.71 -16.24 11.43
N GLN A 340 -9.24 -17.23 10.69
CA GLN A 340 -8.68 -17.59 9.38
C GLN A 340 -8.36 -16.29 8.66
N SER A 341 -7.09 -16.09 8.30
CA SER A 341 -6.67 -15.02 7.40
C SER A 341 -7.66 -14.97 6.24
N THR A 342 -8.49 -13.93 6.20
CA THR A 342 -9.76 -13.88 5.46
C THR A 342 -9.57 -13.78 3.95
N SER A 343 -8.33 -13.67 3.49
CA SER A 343 -7.95 -13.37 2.13
C SER A 343 -7.16 -14.54 1.50
N SER A 344 -7.91 -15.37 0.76
CA SER A 344 -7.37 -16.54 0.06
C SER A 344 -6.65 -16.17 -1.23
N LEU A 345 -7.18 -15.17 -1.95
CA LEU A 345 -6.68 -14.73 -3.24
C LEU A 345 -5.73 -13.52 -3.11
N PHE A 346 -4.86 -13.28 -4.08
CA PHE A 346 -4.01 -12.08 -4.10
C PHE A 346 -4.83 -10.80 -4.13
N ILE A 347 -5.94 -10.80 -4.88
CA ILE A 347 -6.83 -9.65 -4.98
C ILE A 347 -7.51 -9.31 -3.63
N GLU A 348 -7.81 -10.32 -2.81
CA GLU A 348 -8.41 -10.12 -1.48
C GLU A 348 -7.38 -9.49 -0.54
N ASP A 349 -6.13 -10.00 -0.53
CA ASP A 349 -5.05 -9.40 0.26
C ASP A 349 -4.82 -7.94 -0.13
N ALA A 350 -4.78 -7.68 -1.44
CA ALA A 350 -4.53 -6.34 -1.97
C ALA A 350 -5.63 -5.36 -1.55
N LEU A 351 -6.90 -5.79 -1.56
CA LEU A 351 -8.04 -4.99 -1.14
C LEU A 351 -8.08 -4.79 0.38
N SER A 352 -7.82 -5.82 1.18
CA SER A 352 -7.71 -5.70 2.64
C SER A 352 -6.60 -4.74 3.07
N ASN A 353 -5.48 -4.72 2.34
CA ASN A 353 -4.40 -3.78 2.61
C ASN A 353 -4.79 -2.31 2.34
N LEU A 354 -5.81 -2.04 1.51
CA LEU A 354 -6.33 -0.68 1.32
C LEU A 354 -7.17 -0.17 2.50
N GLU A 355 -7.67 -1.07 3.35
CA GLU A 355 -8.59 -0.76 4.47
C GLU A 355 -7.88 -0.46 5.80
N THR A 356 -6.61 -0.83 5.94
CA THR A 356 -5.88 -0.87 7.23
C THR A 356 -5.60 0.50 7.88
N ASP A 357 -6.04 1.61 7.27
CA ASP A 357 -5.76 2.97 7.73
C ASP A 357 -7.04 3.80 8.04
N GLU A 358 -8.15 3.13 8.38
CA GLU A 358 -9.31 3.79 8.98
C GLU A 358 -9.02 4.18 10.44
N GLY A 359 -8.29 5.28 10.62
CA GLY A 359 -8.25 5.98 11.89
C GLY A 359 -9.68 6.36 12.30
N TYR A 360 -10.17 5.79 13.39
CA TYR A 360 -11.42 6.18 14.04
C TYR A 360 -11.51 7.71 14.19
N GLY A 361 -12.45 8.36 13.48
CA GLY A 361 -12.78 9.75 13.79
C GLY A 361 -13.52 10.50 12.69
N HIS A 362 -14.84 10.63 12.87
CA HIS A 362 -15.74 11.61 12.25
C HIS A 362 -15.90 11.57 10.71
N GLN A 363 -17.10 11.17 10.26
CA GLN A 363 -17.62 11.53 8.93
C GLN A 363 -17.72 13.07 8.84
N ASP A 364 -16.68 13.70 8.32
CA ASP A 364 -16.64 15.14 8.11
C ASP A 364 -17.15 15.53 6.72
N GLU A 365 -17.51 16.82 6.57
CA GLU A 365 -18.14 17.41 5.39
C GLU A 365 -17.42 17.12 4.06
N GLY A 366 -16.10 16.88 4.07
CA GLY A 366 -15.33 16.58 2.87
C GLY A 366 -15.56 15.16 2.32
N GLU A 367 -15.76 14.17 3.18
CA GLU A 367 -16.08 12.79 2.78
C GLU A 367 -17.52 12.70 2.25
N LEU A 368 -18.42 13.49 2.85
CA LEU A 368 -19.79 13.71 2.34
C LEU A 368 -19.79 14.39 0.96
N ALA A 369 -18.84 15.30 0.70
CA ALA A 369 -18.73 15.99 -0.58
C ALA A 369 -18.24 15.06 -1.71
N ILE A 370 -17.24 14.21 -1.46
CA ILE A 370 -16.75 13.22 -2.44
C ILE A 370 -17.82 12.16 -2.74
N SER A 371 -18.62 11.79 -1.74
CA SER A 371 -19.74 10.85 -1.91
C SER A 371 -20.74 11.28 -2.99
N SER A 372 -20.80 12.56 -3.33
CA SER A 372 -21.64 13.07 -4.42
C SER A 372 -21.20 12.64 -5.82
N LEU A 373 -19.93 12.23 -6.00
CA LEU A 373 -19.39 11.77 -7.27
C LEU A 373 -19.67 10.28 -7.55
N LEU A 374 -20.02 9.52 -6.52
CA LEU A 374 -20.31 8.09 -6.63
C LEU A 374 -21.52 7.86 -7.55
N ALA A 375 -21.41 6.88 -8.45
CA ALA A 375 -22.58 6.44 -9.21
C ALA A 375 -23.69 6.01 -8.24
N SER A 376 -24.94 6.39 -8.53
CA SER A 376 -26.13 6.23 -7.67
C SER A 376 -26.59 4.77 -7.46
N GLY A 377 -25.68 3.80 -7.43
CA GLY A 377 -25.89 2.40 -7.08
C GLY A 377 -25.56 2.13 -5.61
N GLY A 378 -26.52 2.38 -4.72
CA GLY A 378 -26.35 2.29 -3.26
C GLY A 378 -25.97 0.92 -2.67
N ASN A 379 -25.87 -0.14 -3.47
CA ASN A 379 -25.60 -1.50 -2.98
C ASN A 379 -24.11 -1.80 -2.78
N SER A 380 -23.21 -1.25 -3.60
CA SER A 380 -21.76 -1.55 -3.51
C SER A 380 -21.07 -0.83 -2.35
N VAL A 381 -21.52 0.38 -2.00
CA VAL A 381 -21.03 1.14 -0.84
C VAL A 381 -21.53 0.54 0.48
N PHE A 382 -22.68 -0.12 0.45
CA PHE A 382 -23.22 -0.83 1.62
C PHE A 382 -22.46 -2.14 1.87
N LEU A 383 -22.04 -2.83 0.81
CA LEU A 383 -21.19 -4.03 0.90
C LEU A 383 -19.79 -3.71 1.40
N SER A 384 -19.16 -2.60 0.94
CA SER A 384 -17.84 -2.20 1.44
C SER A 384 -17.86 -1.86 2.94
N LYS A 385 -18.97 -1.29 3.43
CA LYS A 385 -19.17 -1.00 4.86
C LYS A 385 -19.51 -2.21 5.72
N LEU A 386 -20.07 -3.28 5.14
CA LEU A 386 -20.48 -4.48 5.89
C LEU A 386 -19.46 -5.62 5.84
N GLN A 387 -18.66 -5.71 4.76
CA GLN A 387 -17.80 -6.85 4.48
C GLN A 387 -16.36 -6.45 4.06
N GLY A 388 -16.02 -5.15 4.14
CA GLY A 388 -14.76 -4.60 3.63
C GLY A 388 -14.73 -4.46 2.10
N LEU A 389 -13.76 -3.72 1.57
CA LEU A 389 -13.38 -3.72 0.16
C LEU A 389 -13.02 -5.12 -0.36
N ALA A 390 -12.46 -6.00 0.49
CA ALA A 390 -12.15 -7.39 0.11
C ALA A 390 -13.38 -8.19 -0.34
N GLY A 391 -14.55 -7.96 0.28
CA GLY A 391 -15.83 -8.56 -0.11
C GLY A 391 -16.48 -7.94 -1.35
N CYS A 392 -15.93 -6.84 -1.87
CA CYS A 392 -16.50 -6.08 -2.98
C CYS A 392 -16.05 -6.56 -4.38
N TYR A 393 -15.14 -7.53 -4.43
CA TYR A 393 -14.68 -8.14 -5.68
C TYR A 393 -15.53 -9.37 -6.05
N PRO A 394 -15.95 -9.55 -7.32
CA PRO A 394 -15.64 -8.72 -8.49
C PRO A 394 -16.49 -7.44 -8.57
N PHE A 395 -15.93 -6.40 -9.19
CA PHE A 395 -16.65 -5.14 -9.41
C PHE A 395 -17.69 -5.26 -10.54
N GLN A 396 -18.89 -4.73 -10.33
CA GLN A 396 -20.01 -4.84 -11.28
C GLN A 396 -19.75 -4.11 -12.62
N SER A 397 -19.03 -3.00 -12.59
CA SER A 397 -18.69 -2.22 -13.77
C SER A 397 -17.36 -1.51 -13.58
N LEU A 398 -16.73 -1.08 -14.68
CA LEU A 398 -15.54 -0.23 -14.63
C LEU A 398 -15.76 1.02 -13.78
N ARG A 399 -16.92 1.66 -13.91
CA ARG A 399 -17.21 2.86 -13.14
C ARG A 399 -17.26 2.58 -11.64
N VAL A 400 -17.91 1.49 -11.24
CA VAL A 400 -17.93 1.07 -9.82
C VAL A 400 -16.53 0.72 -9.31
N ALA A 401 -15.70 0.07 -10.13
CA ALA A 401 -14.32 -0.22 -9.77
C ALA A 401 -13.51 1.07 -9.54
N VAL A 402 -13.64 2.05 -10.43
CA VAL A 402 -12.93 3.34 -10.31
C VAL A 402 -13.42 4.13 -9.11
N ASP A 403 -14.75 4.18 -8.92
CA ASP A 403 -15.38 4.87 -7.79
C ASP A 403 -14.91 4.26 -6.44
N LEU A 404 -14.94 2.92 -6.30
CA LEU A 404 -14.51 2.26 -5.05
C LEU A 404 -13.00 2.38 -4.82
N LEU A 405 -12.16 2.13 -5.82
CA LEU A 405 -10.71 2.10 -5.63
C LEU A 405 -10.11 3.49 -5.41
N PHE A 406 -10.58 4.51 -6.13
CA PHE A 406 -9.91 5.82 -6.15
C PHE A 406 -10.61 6.90 -5.31
N LEU A 407 -11.91 6.77 -5.01
CA LEU A 407 -12.58 7.68 -4.07
C LEU A 407 -12.59 7.19 -2.63
N GLN A 408 -12.46 5.87 -2.39
CA GLN A 408 -12.35 5.30 -1.04
C GLN A 408 -10.89 4.90 -0.72
N GLY A 409 -10.57 4.77 0.57
CA GLY A 409 -9.23 4.45 1.06
C GLY A 409 -8.21 5.60 0.91
N ASN A 410 -6.95 5.34 1.26
CA ASN A 410 -5.86 6.34 1.31
C ASN A 410 -5.37 6.75 -0.10
N SER A 411 -5.07 8.04 -0.33
CA SER A 411 -4.55 8.57 -1.59
C SER A 411 -3.10 8.19 -1.87
N ASN A 412 -2.33 7.78 -0.85
CA ASN A 412 -0.91 7.42 -0.99
C ASN A 412 -0.68 6.08 -1.69
N LEU A 413 -1.70 5.22 -1.75
CA LEU A 413 -1.60 3.86 -2.29
C LEU A 413 -1.91 3.79 -3.80
N VAL A 414 -1.52 4.82 -4.57
CA VAL A 414 -1.85 4.94 -6.02
C VAL A 414 -1.37 3.74 -6.82
N VAL A 415 -0.13 3.30 -6.59
CA VAL A 415 0.48 2.17 -7.30
C VAL A 415 -0.30 0.88 -7.02
N ALA A 416 -0.69 0.66 -5.76
CA ALA A 416 -1.49 -0.51 -5.38
C ALA A 416 -2.89 -0.46 -6.02
N LYS A 417 -3.55 0.70 -5.99
CA LYS A 417 -4.87 0.92 -6.64
C LYS A 417 -4.81 0.68 -8.15
N GLN A 418 -3.75 1.15 -8.82
CA GLN A 418 -3.51 0.90 -10.25
C GLN A 418 -3.24 -0.59 -10.53
N ALA A 419 -2.47 -1.28 -9.70
CA ALA A 419 -2.22 -2.72 -9.83
C ALA A 419 -3.51 -3.55 -9.65
N ILE A 420 -4.35 -3.18 -8.69
CA ILE A 420 -5.67 -3.80 -8.48
C ILE A 420 -6.58 -3.56 -9.69
N PHE A 421 -6.55 -2.35 -10.26
CA PHE A 421 -7.31 -2.05 -11.48
C PHE A 421 -6.79 -2.84 -12.70
N LEU A 422 -5.47 -3.02 -12.84
CA LEU A 422 -4.86 -3.89 -13.85
C LEU A 422 -5.28 -5.34 -13.68
N TYR A 423 -5.25 -5.87 -12.45
CA TYR A 423 -5.76 -7.21 -12.13
C TYR A 423 -7.20 -7.37 -12.62
N PHE A 424 -8.06 -6.38 -12.34
CA PHE A 424 -9.45 -6.37 -12.82
C PHE A 424 -9.56 -6.39 -14.35
N LEU A 425 -8.70 -5.66 -15.07
CA LEU A 425 -8.66 -5.69 -16.53
C LEU A 425 -8.19 -7.05 -17.07
N PHE A 426 -7.18 -7.66 -16.44
CA PHE A 426 -6.72 -9.00 -16.82
C PHE A 426 -7.81 -10.05 -16.60
N ASP A 427 -8.50 -10.03 -15.45
CA ASP A 427 -9.60 -10.97 -15.19
C ASP A 427 -10.75 -10.85 -16.19
N ARG A 428 -11.00 -9.63 -16.66
CA ARG A 428 -12.02 -9.35 -17.67
C ARG A 428 -11.71 -9.96 -19.04
N HIS A 429 -10.43 -10.07 -19.39
CA HIS A 429 -9.98 -10.33 -20.76
C HIS A 429 -9.14 -11.59 -20.93
N TRP A 430 -8.67 -12.21 -19.84
CA TRP A 430 -7.95 -13.48 -19.89
C TRP A 430 -8.76 -14.54 -20.66
N THR A 431 -8.08 -15.39 -21.44
CA THR A 431 -8.62 -16.33 -22.45
C THR A 431 -9.11 -15.72 -23.79
N ILE A 432 -9.22 -14.39 -23.89
CA ILE A 432 -9.46 -13.71 -25.18
C ILE A 432 -8.11 -13.53 -25.90
N PRO A 433 -8.04 -13.70 -27.23
CA PRO A 433 -6.81 -13.46 -28.00
C PRO A 433 -6.21 -12.08 -27.70
N GLU A 434 -4.89 -12.05 -27.48
CA GLU A 434 -4.16 -10.85 -27.04
C GLU A 434 -4.36 -9.64 -27.95
N ASP A 435 -4.48 -9.86 -29.26
CA ASP A 435 -4.71 -8.83 -30.29
C ASP A 435 -5.94 -7.95 -30.04
N LYS A 436 -6.85 -8.36 -29.14
CA LYS A 436 -8.10 -7.64 -28.84
C LYS A 436 -8.04 -6.77 -27.59
N TRP A 437 -7.05 -6.97 -26.71
CA TRP A 437 -6.99 -6.29 -25.41
C TRP A 437 -5.60 -5.75 -25.05
N ARG A 438 -4.53 -6.26 -25.69
CA ARG A 438 -3.15 -5.82 -25.45
C ARG A 438 -2.96 -4.32 -25.64
N ASP A 439 -3.49 -3.75 -26.73
CA ASP A 439 -3.41 -2.31 -27.00
C ASP A 439 -4.00 -1.44 -25.88
N ILE A 440 -5.05 -1.93 -25.21
CA ILE A 440 -5.71 -1.20 -24.11
C ILE A 440 -4.83 -1.20 -22.87
N ILE A 441 -4.22 -2.34 -22.56
CA ILE A 441 -3.31 -2.49 -21.43
C ILE A 441 -2.03 -1.69 -21.67
N ASP A 442 -1.50 -1.70 -22.89
CA ASP A 442 -0.33 -0.92 -23.27
C ASP A 442 -0.62 0.59 -23.18
N ASP A 443 -1.79 1.05 -23.64
CA ASP A 443 -2.20 2.46 -23.47
C ASP A 443 -2.37 2.84 -21.99
N PHE A 444 -2.91 1.93 -21.14
CA PHE A 444 -2.99 2.15 -19.70
C PHE A 444 -1.59 2.28 -19.08
N ALA A 445 -0.68 1.37 -19.41
CA ALA A 445 0.69 1.39 -18.90
C ALA A 445 1.43 2.67 -19.33
N VAL A 446 1.28 3.12 -20.58
CA VAL A 446 1.86 4.37 -21.07
C VAL A 446 1.22 5.58 -20.39
N THR A 447 -0.10 5.61 -20.23
CA THR A 447 -0.82 6.75 -19.62
C THR A 447 -0.40 6.96 -18.16
N PHE A 448 -0.20 5.88 -17.40
CA PHE A 448 0.11 5.93 -15.97
C PHE A 448 1.58 5.62 -15.64
N CYS A 449 2.45 5.60 -16.65
CA CYS A 449 3.89 5.32 -16.51
C CYS A 449 4.21 4.00 -15.77
N ILE A 450 3.40 2.96 -15.99
CA ILE A 450 3.59 1.66 -15.34
C ILE A 450 4.72 0.91 -16.03
N THR A 451 5.69 0.45 -15.25
CA THR A 451 6.81 -0.30 -15.78
C THR A 451 6.36 -1.67 -16.31
N ARG A 452 7.07 -2.20 -17.32
CA ARG A 452 6.83 -3.57 -17.81
C ARG A 452 6.88 -4.60 -16.69
N HIS A 453 7.80 -4.42 -15.73
CA HIS A 453 7.94 -5.33 -14.59
C HIS A 453 6.68 -5.36 -13.73
N SER A 454 6.16 -4.20 -13.31
CA SER A 454 4.93 -4.09 -12.50
C SER A 454 3.68 -4.59 -13.24
N LEU A 455 3.64 -4.41 -14.56
CA LEU A 455 2.57 -4.92 -15.41
C LEU A 455 2.55 -6.46 -15.41
N LEU A 456 3.71 -7.08 -15.65
CA LEU A 456 3.85 -8.54 -15.63
C LEU A 456 3.61 -9.12 -14.24
N GLU A 457 4.06 -8.43 -13.18
CA GLU A 457 3.80 -8.84 -11.81
C GLU A 457 2.30 -8.87 -11.50
N SER A 458 1.56 -7.80 -11.85
CA SER A 458 0.11 -7.73 -11.70
C SER A 458 -0.61 -8.84 -12.49
N PHE A 459 -0.08 -9.17 -13.67
CA PHE A 459 -0.62 -10.25 -14.50
C PHE A 459 -0.35 -11.63 -13.87
N VAL A 460 0.85 -11.87 -13.36
CA VAL A 460 1.21 -13.11 -12.67
C VAL A 460 0.34 -13.33 -11.42
N PHE A 461 0.06 -12.28 -10.64
CA PHE A 461 -0.85 -12.40 -9.49
C PHE A 461 -2.26 -12.86 -9.90
N TYR A 462 -2.76 -12.35 -11.03
CA TYR A 462 -4.02 -12.83 -11.59
C TYR A 462 -3.95 -14.31 -12.02
N LEU A 463 -2.90 -14.70 -12.75
CA LEU A 463 -2.73 -16.07 -13.24
C LEU A 463 -2.60 -17.07 -12.08
N LEU A 464 -1.93 -16.69 -10.99
CA LEU A 464 -1.78 -17.52 -9.79
C LEU A 464 -3.08 -17.65 -8.99
N ASP A 465 -4.01 -16.70 -9.11
CA ASP A 465 -5.37 -16.82 -8.58
C ASP A 465 -6.28 -17.68 -9.47
N ASP A 466 -6.04 -17.75 -10.79
CA ASP A 466 -6.90 -18.49 -11.73
C ASP A 466 -6.66 -20.00 -11.69
N HIS A 467 -7.63 -20.78 -11.21
CA HIS A 467 -7.46 -22.19 -10.83
C HIS A 467 -7.11 -23.17 -11.97
N THR A 468 -7.05 -22.69 -13.22
CA THR A 468 -6.76 -23.45 -14.45
C THR A 468 -5.28 -23.81 -14.61
N ASP A 469 -4.99 -24.88 -15.34
CA ASP A 469 -3.62 -25.34 -15.60
C ASP A 469 -2.92 -24.45 -16.64
N GLU A 470 -3.66 -23.94 -17.62
CA GLU A 470 -3.13 -23.02 -18.64
C GLU A 470 -2.61 -21.72 -18.01
N ALA A 471 -3.30 -21.21 -16.99
CA ALA A 471 -2.84 -20.04 -16.23
C ALA A 471 -1.56 -20.33 -15.44
N LEU A 472 -1.42 -21.54 -14.87
CA LEU A 472 -0.21 -21.94 -14.16
C LEU A 472 0.99 -22.05 -15.11
N GLU A 473 0.82 -22.63 -16.30
CA GLU A 473 1.88 -22.72 -17.30
C GLU A 473 2.32 -21.34 -17.80
N GLU A 474 1.38 -20.43 -18.07
CA GLU A 474 1.71 -19.06 -18.46
C GLU A 474 2.42 -18.30 -17.33
N ALA A 475 1.94 -18.43 -16.09
CA ALA A 475 2.59 -17.83 -14.93
C ALA A 475 4.04 -18.31 -14.84
N CYS A 476 4.29 -19.62 -14.92
CA CYS A 476 5.62 -20.20 -14.85
C CYS A 476 6.56 -19.68 -15.96
N ARG A 477 6.04 -19.38 -17.15
CA ARG A 477 6.83 -18.77 -18.24
C ARG A 477 7.24 -17.33 -17.95
N LEU A 478 6.40 -16.56 -17.24
CA LEU A 478 6.62 -15.15 -16.93
C LEU A 478 7.42 -14.91 -15.64
N LEU A 479 7.44 -15.87 -14.70
CA LEU A 479 8.16 -15.76 -13.42
C LEU A 479 9.65 -15.34 -13.56
N PRO A 480 10.44 -15.84 -14.53
CA PRO A 480 11.83 -15.40 -14.70
C PRO A 480 11.98 -13.92 -15.08
N GLU A 481 10.99 -13.31 -15.74
CA GLU A 481 11.02 -11.89 -16.11
C GLU A 481 10.70 -10.96 -14.91
N ILE A 482 9.94 -11.47 -13.93
CA ILE A 482 9.61 -10.74 -12.70
C ILE A 482 10.53 -11.11 -11.52
N ALA A 483 11.51 -11.98 -11.76
CA ALA A 483 12.47 -12.42 -10.76
C ALA A 483 13.23 -11.23 -10.15
N GLY A 484 13.17 -11.09 -8.83
CA GLY A 484 13.90 -10.05 -8.12
C GLY A 484 13.70 -10.10 -6.61
N PRO A 485 14.48 -9.30 -5.85
CA PRO A 485 14.44 -9.28 -4.39
C PRO A 485 13.12 -8.76 -3.79
N HIS A 486 12.30 -8.11 -4.61
CA HIS A 486 11.02 -7.52 -4.21
C HIS A 486 9.81 -8.39 -4.56
N ILE A 487 10.02 -9.60 -5.10
CA ILE A 487 8.91 -10.51 -5.45
C ILE A 487 8.04 -10.80 -4.22
N HIS A 488 6.73 -10.80 -4.42
CA HIS A 488 5.79 -11.01 -3.32
C HIS A 488 5.90 -12.44 -2.74
N PRO A 489 6.03 -12.61 -1.41
CA PRO A 489 6.26 -13.92 -0.79
C PRO A 489 5.14 -14.95 -1.04
N LYS A 490 3.88 -14.49 -1.14
CA LYS A 490 2.72 -15.34 -1.47
C LYS A 490 2.84 -16.02 -2.85
N VAL A 491 3.71 -15.56 -3.76
CA VAL A 491 3.95 -16.23 -5.06
C VAL A 491 4.47 -17.65 -4.86
N ALA A 492 5.45 -17.84 -3.97
CA ALA A 492 5.99 -19.17 -3.69
C ALA A 492 4.95 -20.07 -2.99
N GLN A 493 4.12 -19.49 -2.13
CA GLN A 493 3.02 -20.20 -1.46
C GLN A 493 1.96 -20.66 -2.47
N ALA A 494 1.51 -19.77 -3.35
CA ALA A 494 0.50 -20.09 -4.37
C ALA A 494 1.00 -21.18 -5.33
N LEU A 495 2.27 -21.14 -5.74
CA LEU A 495 2.87 -22.20 -6.57
C LEU A 495 2.94 -23.56 -5.86
N LEU A 496 3.24 -23.55 -4.55
CA LEU A 496 3.24 -24.75 -3.73
C LEU A 496 1.82 -25.34 -3.59
N GLU A 497 0.81 -24.50 -3.37
CA GLU A 497 -0.61 -24.89 -3.32
C GLU A 497 -1.12 -25.42 -4.67
N ARG A 498 -0.46 -25.06 -5.77
CA ARG A 498 -0.71 -25.56 -7.14
C ARG A 498 0.05 -26.84 -7.48
N GLU A 499 0.65 -27.51 -6.49
CA GLU A 499 1.44 -28.73 -6.67
C GLU A 499 2.67 -28.56 -7.59
N ASN A 500 3.21 -27.33 -7.72
CA ASN A 500 4.43 -27.05 -8.48
C ASN A 500 5.57 -26.55 -7.56
N PRO A 501 6.19 -27.45 -6.76
CA PRO A 501 7.23 -27.07 -5.81
C PRO A 501 8.53 -26.64 -6.50
N ASP A 502 8.84 -27.14 -7.70
CA ASP A 502 10.04 -26.77 -8.45
C ASP A 502 10.04 -25.30 -8.87
N ALA A 503 8.92 -24.81 -9.41
CA ALA A 503 8.75 -23.40 -9.74
C ALA A 503 8.80 -22.52 -8.48
N ALA A 504 8.17 -22.96 -7.38
CA ALA A 504 8.23 -22.26 -6.10
C ALA A 504 9.68 -22.15 -5.58
N LEU A 505 10.47 -23.21 -5.70
CA LEU A 505 11.89 -23.21 -5.31
C LEU A 505 12.72 -22.23 -6.15
N MET A 506 12.45 -22.16 -7.46
CA MET A 506 13.10 -21.17 -8.33
C MET A 506 12.78 -19.75 -7.90
N VAL A 507 11.52 -19.44 -7.60
CA VAL A 507 11.11 -18.12 -7.08
C VAL A 507 11.82 -17.77 -5.79
N LEU A 508 11.92 -18.71 -4.84
CA LEU A 508 12.65 -18.48 -3.60
C LEU A 508 14.13 -18.17 -3.86
N ARG A 509 14.78 -18.90 -4.76
CA ARG A 509 16.18 -18.66 -5.14
C ARG A 509 16.37 -17.31 -5.84
N TRP A 510 15.47 -16.95 -6.77
CA TRP A 510 15.50 -15.67 -7.47
C TRP A 510 15.26 -14.47 -6.56
N SER A 511 14.50 -14.64 -5.47
CA SER A 511 14.30 -13.58 -4.50
C SER A 511 15.58 -13.14 -3.79
N GLY A 512 16.64 -13.97 -3.81
CA GLY A 512 17.89 -13.69 -3.09
C GLY A 512 17.74 -13.67 -1.55
N ARG A 513 16.52 -13.76 -1.01
CA ARG A 513 16.23 -13.85 0.43
C ARG A 513 16.59 -15.22 1.02
N ASP A 514 16.84 -16.18 0.14
CA ASP A 514 17.16 -17.56 0.46
C ASP A 514 18.53 -17.75 1.14
N GLY A 515 19.49 -16.87 0.85
CA GLY A 515 20.79 -16.83 1.55
C GLY A 515 20.72 -16.23 2.97
N GLY A 516 19.51 -15.82 3.39
CA GLY A 516 19.21 -15.23 4.68
C GLY A 516 19.91 -13.88 4.94
N ALA A 517 20.23 -13.11 3.91
CA ALA A 517 20.74 -11.74 4.08
C ALA A 517 19.73 -10.84 4.83
N THR A 518 18.44 -11.14 4.69
CA THR A 518 17.31 -10.46 5.32
C THR A 518 16.53 -11.41 6.22
N LEU A 519 16.06 -10.94 7.38
CA LEU A 519 15.11 -11.71 8.19
C LEU A 519 13.75 -11.70 7.50
N VAL A 520 13.14 -12.88 7.35
CA VAL A 520 11.83 -13.09 6.71
C VAL A 520 10.72 -13.23 7.76
N SER A 521 9.46 -13.18 7.35
CA SER A 521 8.31 -13.49 8.22
C SER A 521 8.23 -14.99 8.56
N VAL A 522 7.49 -15.36 9.61
CA VAL A 522 7.28 -16.78 9.99
C VAL A 522 6.64 -17.56 8.84
N GLY A 523 5.60 -16.99 8.21
CA GLY A 523 4.89 -17.62 7.10
C GLY A 523 5.78 -17.85 5.87
N GLU A 524 6.67 -16.90 5.56
CA GLU A 524 7.68 -17.06 4.51
C GLU A 524 8.67 -18.19 4.82
N ALA A 525 9.15 -18.27 6.06
CA ALA A 525 10.08 -19.32 6.47
C ALA A 525 9.44 -20.72 6.41
N VAL A 526 8.19 -20.83 6.85
CA VAL A 526 7.41 -22.08 6.74
C VAL A 526 7.22 -22.48 5.28
N THR A 527 6.82 -21.54 4.42
CA THR A 527 6.65 -21.80 2.98
C THR A 527 7.96 -22.27 2.35
N ALA A 528 9.09 -21.64 2.70
CA ALA A 528 10.40 -22.03 2.19
C ALA A 528 10.85 -23.42 2.66
N VAL A 529 10.47 -23.84 3.88
CA VAL A 529 10.68 -25.22 4.37
C VAL A 529 9.79 -26.19 3.62
N ARG A 530 8.49 -25.89 3.47
CA ARG A 530 7.52 -26.74 2.76
C ARG A 530 7.97 -27.01 1.33
N VAL A 531 8.34 -25.97 0.58
CA VAL A 531 8.84 -26.08 -0.80
C VAL A 531 10.05 -27.02 -0.89
N ARG A 532 11.02 -26.91 0.02
CA ARG A 532 12.23 -27.74 0.00
C ARG A 532 11.97 -29.20 0.29
N VAL A 533 11.13 -29.50 1.28
CA VAL A 533 10.78 -30.88 1.62
C VAL A 533 9.99 -31.51 0.47
N GLU A 534 9.08 -30.75 -0.15
CA GLU A 534 8.30 -31.17 -1.32
C GLU A 534 9.19 -31.40 -2.57
N CYS A 535 10.28 -30.65 -2.74
CA CYS A 535 11.31 -30.92 -3.76
C CYS A 535 12.24 -32.10 -3.40
N GLY A 536 12.04 -32.78 -2.26
CA GLY A 536 12.92 -33.84 -1.78
C GLY A 536 14.28 -33.37 -1.24
N LEU A 537 14.45 -32.07 -1.01
CA LEU A 537 15.69 -31.43 -0.52
C LEU A 537 15.70 -31.31 1.01
N LEU A 538 15.53 -32.44 1.70
CA LEU A 538 15.39 -32.48 3.15
C LEU A 538 16.60 -31.88 3.90
N THR A 539 17.82 -32.15 3.44
CA THR A 539 19.03 -31.57 4.04
C THR A 539 19.07 -30.05 3.87
N GLU A 540 18.59 -29.53 2.75
CA GLU A 540 18.50 -28.09 2.51
C GLU A 540 17.46 -27.44 3.44
N ALA A 541 16.30 -28.09 3.63
CA ALA A 541 15.27 -27.64 4.57
C ALA A 541 15.80 -27.58 6.01
N PHE A 542 16.55 -28.60 6.43
CA PHE A 542 17.20 -28.65 7.73
C PHE A 542 18.24 -27.54 7.92
N MET A 543 19.11 -27.33 6.92
CA MET A 543 20.11 -26.25 6.98
C MET A 543 19.44 -24.86 7.03
N TYR A 544 18.37 -24.68 6.26
CA TYR A 544 17.60 -23.43 6.22
C TYR A 544 16.94 -23.12 7.57
N GLN A 545 16.27 -24.10 8.19
CA GLN A 545 15.67 -23.94 9.52
C GLN A 545 16.71 -23.49 10.56
N ARG A 546 17.88 -24.14 10.61
CA ARG A 546 18.96 -23.76 11.54
C ARG A 546 19.51 -22.36 11.29
N MET A 547 19.69 -22.01 10.03
CA MET A 547 20.15 -20.67 9.65
C MET A 547 19.18 -19.59 10.16
N ILE A 548 17.88 -19.78 9.95
CA ILE A 548 16.87 -18.80 10.39
C ILE A 548 16.78 -18.74 11.91
N CYS A 549 16.69 -19.89 12.59
CA CYS A 549 16.61 -19.92 14.06
C CYS A 549 17.84 -19.25 14.70
N THR A 550 19.03 -19.41 14.12
CA THR A 550 20.26 -18.73 14.59
C THR A 550 20.15 -17.21 14.39
N LYS A 551 19.62 -16.74 13.25
CA LYS A 551 19.44 -15.31 12.98
C LYS A 551 18.40 -14.65 13.89
N VAL A 552 17.28 -15.32 14.16
CA VAL A 552 16.27 -14.83 15.11
C VAL A 552 16.88 -14.72 16.51
N LYS A 553 17.68 -15.72 16.91
CA LYS A 553 18.43 -15.71 18.18
C LYS A 553 19.44 -14.57 18.25
N ASP A 554 20.19 -14.32 17.18
CA ASP A 554 21.18 -13.23 17.10
C ASP A 554 20.52 -11.84 17.08
N LYS A 555 19.34 -11.71 16.45
CA LYS A 555 18.56 -10.46 16.46
C LYS A 555 18.04 -10.13 17.86
N LYS A 556 17.54 -11.13 18.60
CA LYS A 556 17.12 -10.96 20.01
C LYS A 556 18.27 -10.46 20.91
N LEU A 557 19.52 -10.85 20.62
CA LEU A 557 20.69 -10.35 21.35
C LEU A 557 21.04 -8.89 21.02
N LYS A 558 20.61 -8.37 19.86
CA LYS A 558 20.83 -6.98 19.42
C LYS A 558 19.72 -6.03 19.84
N ASP A 559 18.47 -6.51 19.86
CA ASP A 559 17.26 -5.69 20.09
C ASP A 559 16.84 -5.63 21.58
N ALA A 560 17.73 -5.98 22.53
CA ALA A 560 17.47 -5.99 23.98
C ALA A 560 17.21 -4.60 24.61
N TYR A 561 16.86 -3.58 23.82
CA TYR A 561 16.55 -2.22 24.26
C TYR A 561 15.11 -1.76 23.96
N ASP A 562 14.31 -2.48 23.15
CA ASP A 562 12.91 -2.09 22.84
C ASP A 562 11.91 -3.18 23.22
N GLU A 563 11.12 -2.92 24.27
CA GLU A 563 10.35 -3.89 25.06
C GLU A 563 8.92 -4.19 24.55
N ALA A 564 8.59 -3.95 23.27
CA ALA A 564 7.18 -3.85 22.85
C ALA A 564 6.59 -5.02 22.02
N ASN A 565 7.35 -6.04 21.59
CA ASN A 565 6.82 -7.10 20.68
C ASN A 565 7.26 -8.53 21.05
N GLU A 566 7.06 -8.93 22.32
CA GLU A 566 7.66 -10.16 22.89
C GLU A 566 6.95 -11.49 22.57
N GLN A 567 5.73 -11.51 22.02
CA GLN A 567 4.97 -12.77 21.92
C GLN A 567 5.28 -13.61 20.65
N LEU A 568 5.63 -12.99 19.50
CA LEU A 568 5.91 -13.70 18.24
C LEU A 568 7.42 -13.83 17.91
N ASN A 569 8.28 -13.16 18.69
CA ASN A 569 9.73 -13.12 18.47
C ASN A 569 10.51 -14.12 19.34
N ASN A 570 9.83 -15.09 19.96
CA ASN A 570 10.53 -16.11 20.73
C ASN A 570 11.14 -17.14 19.78
N TRP A 571 12.47 -17.24 19.78
CA TRP A 571 13.21 -18.17 18.92
C TRP A 571 12.75 -19.64 19.10
N LEU A 572 12.28 -19.99 20.30
CA LEU A 572 11.70 -21.31 20.62
C LEU A 572 10.42 -21.59 19.84
N THR A 573 9.57 -20.58 19.63
CA THR A 573 8.34 -20.70 18.83
C THR A 573 8.66 -20.92 17.36
N TRP A 574 9.67 -20.23 16.83
CA TRP A 574 10.18 -20.47 15.48
C TRP A 574 10.75 -21.89 15.33
N LEU A 575 11.49 -22.36 16.35
CA LEU A 575 12.03 -23.71 16.37
C LEU A 575 10.90 -24.76 16.36
N GLU A 576 9.91 -24.59 17.24
CA GLU A 576 8.74 -25.47 17.33
C GLU A 576 8.02 -25.55 15.99
N ILE A 577 7.67 -24.41 15.39
CA ILE A 577 6.94 -24.35 14.13
C ILE A 577 7.73 -25.04 13.00
N LEU A 578 8.98 -24.66 12.79
CA LEU A 578 9.75 -25.15 11.64
C LEU A 578 10.10 -26.63 11.76
N VAL A 579 10.49 -27.10 12.96
CA VAL A 579 10.83 -28.52 13.18
C VAL A 579 9.58 -29.40 13.09
N SER A 580 8.46 -28.94 13.67
CA SER A 580 7.18 -29.66 13.59
C SER A 580 6.70 -29.76 12.14
N GLU A 581 6.82 -28.69 11.35
CA GLU A 581 6.47 -28.70 9.93
C GLU A 581 7.34 -29.68 9.12
N ILE A 582 8.67 -29.68 9.30
CA ILE A 582 9.56 -30.66 8.66
C ILE A 582 9.11 -32.08 9.02
N CYS A 583 8.83 -32.34 10.30
CA CYS A 583 8.41 -33.65 10.78
C CYS A 583 7.09 -34.08 10.12
N CYS A 584 6.06 -33.25 10.19
CA CYS A 584 4.75 -33.54 9.60
C CYS A 584 4.83 -33.82 8.09
N LEU A 585 5.63 -33.03 7.36
CA LEU A 585 5.87 -33.23 5.92
C LEU A 585 6.59 -34.54 5.63
N CYS A 586 7.65 -34.86 6.38
CA CYS A 586 8.39 -36.11 6.22
C CYS A 586 7.51 -37.32 6.50
N ILE A 587 6.60 -37.22 7.47
CA ILE A 587 5.61 -38.25 7.77
C ILE A 587 4.65 -38.44 6.60
N LYS A 588 4.07 -37.35 6.09
CA LYS A 588 3.15 -37.37 4.93
C LYS A 588 3.81 -37.98 3.68
N ARG A 589 5.09 -37.67 3.44
CA ARG A 589 5.86 -38.12 2.26
C ARG A 589 6.63 -39.43 2.48
N SER A 590 6.50 -40.08 3.64
CA SER A 590 7.25 -41.30 4.01
C SER A 590 8.78 -41.15 3.93
N LEU A 591 9.32 -39.98 4.27
CA LEU A 591 10.76 -39.65 4.30
C LEU A 591 11.36 -39.67 5.71
N VAL A 592 10.67 -40.31 6.66
CA VAL A 592 11.04 -40.31 8.09
C VAL A 592 12.37 -41.04 8.34
N ASP A 593 12.66 -42.07 7.54
CA ASP A 593 13.94 -42.80 7.56
C ASP A 593 15.14 -41.87 7.33
N ARG A 594 15.04 -40.94 6.38
CA ARG A 594 16.10 -39.95 6.10
C ARG A 594 16.10 -38.82 7.13
N MET A 595 14.94 -38.48 7.68
CA MET A 595 14.82 -37.44 8.71
C MET A 595 15.51 -37.85 10.01
N ILE A 596 15.38 -39.10 10.45
CA ILE A 596 15.97 -39.58 11.71
C ILE A 596 17.51 -39.65 11.67
N GLU A 597 18.10 -39.74 10.48
CA GLU A 597 19.56 -39.73 10.25
C GLU A 597 20.18 -38.33 10.40
N LEU A 598 19.39 -37.26 10.36
CA LEU A 598 19.90 -35.89 10.47
C LEU A 598 20.44 -35.59 11.89
N PRO A 599 21.46 -34.72 12.01
CA PRO A 599 22.11 -34.44 13.29
C PRO A 599 21.32 -33.42 14.12
N TRP A 600 20.15 -33.79 14.64
CA TRP A 600 19.29 -32.96 15.51
C TRP A 600 19.94 -32.63 16.86
N ASN A 601 19.66 -31.45 17.40
CA ASN A 601 20.09 -31.04 18.74
C ASN A 601 19.00 -31.33 19.79
N ALA A 602 19.32 -31.26 21.08
CA ALA A 602 18.37 -31.57 22.15
C ALA A 602 17.10 -30.68 22.14
N ASP A 603 17.23 -29.41 21.73
CA ASP A 603 16.10 -28.48 21.64
C ASP A 603 15.16 -28.85 20.47
N GLU A 604 15.71 -29.28 19.33
CA GLU A 604 14.97 -29.75 18.15
C GLU A 604 14.34 -31.13 18.39
N GLU A 605 15.07 -32.03 19.06
CA GLU A 605 14.64 -33.40 19.38
C GLU A 605 13.35 -33.43 20.20
N LYS A 606 13.15 -32.45 21.10
CA LYS A 606 11.91 -32.30 21.86
C LYS A 606 10.68 -32.25 20.96
N TYR A 607 10.75 -31.47 19.88
CA TYR A 607 9.63 -31.28 18.97
C TYR A 607 9.44 -32.47 18.03
N LEU A 608 10.52 -33.11 17.58
CA LEU A 608 10.45 -34.37 16.83
C LEU A 608 9.79 -35.47 17.65
N HIS A 609 10.21 -35.62 18.91
CA HIS A 609 9.64 -36.59 19.82
C HIS A 609 8.15 -36.33 20.02
N LYS A 610 7.75 -35.07 20.26
CA LYS A 610 6.33 -34.66 20.37
C LYS A 610 5.54 -35.04 19.11
N CYS A 611 5.98 -34.61 17.93
CA CYS A 611 5.26 -34.88 16.68
C CYS A 611 5.12 -36.38 16.35
N MET A 612 6.20 -37.15 16.48
CA MET A 612 6.16 -38.59 16.20
C MET A 612 5.33 -39.36 17.22
N PHE A 613 5.36 -38.93 18.49
CA PHE A 613 4.58 -39.54 19.55
C PHE A 613 3.09 -39.20 19.43
N ASP A 614 2.73 -37.96 19.12
CA ASP A 614 1.34 -37.51 18.91
C ASP A 614 0.69 -38.29 17.75
N VAL A 615 1.44 -38.52 16.67
CA VAL A 615 0.99 -39.35 15.53
C VAL A 615 0.78 -40.80 15.95
N ALA A 616 1.68 -41.37 16.75
CA ALA A 616 1.53 -42.73 17.29
C ALA A 616 0.38 -42.86 18.30
N GLN A 617 0.06 -41.78 19.03
CA GLN A 617 -1.08 -41.72 19.95
C GLN A 617 -2.41 -41.67 19.20
N ASN A 618 -2.46 -40.91 18.09
CA ASN A 618 -3.66 -40.80 17.25
C ASN A 618 -3.89 -42.04 16.38
N ASP A 619 -2.82 -42.66 15.87
CA ASP A 619 -2.86 -43.91 15.12
C ASP A 619 -1.82 -44.92 15.65
N PRO A 620 -2.22 -45.80 16.58
CA PRO A 620 -1.35 -46.84 17.13
C PRO A 620 -0.91 -47.90 16.11
N THR A 621 -1.52 -47.93 14.92
CA THR A 621 -1.12 -48.86 13.84
C THR A 621 0.00 -48.32 12.97
N SER A 622 0.32 -47.03 13.13
CA SER A 622 1.42 -46.37 12.42
C SER A 622 2.78 -46.91 12.86
N THR A 623 3.71 -47.00 11.90
CA THR A 623 5.11 -47.34 12.18
C THR A 623 5.87 -46.22 12.89
N MET A 624 5.25 -45.05 13.09
CA MET A 624 5.88 -43.87 13.66
C MET A 624 6.46 -44.10 15.06
N GLY A 625 5.71 -44.77 15.94
CA GLY A 625 6.21 -45.11 17.28
C GLY A 625 7.41 -46.05 17.25
N SER A 626 7.44 -46.96 16.27
CA SER A 626 8.59 -47.85 16.04
C SER A 626 9.80 -47.11 15.49
N LEU A 627 9.61 -46.15 14.58
CA LEU A 627 10.68 -45.31 14.05
C LEU A 627 11.25 -44.35 15.10
N LEU A 628 10.42 -43.84 16.00
CA LEU A 628 10.85 -43.04 17.14
C LEU A 628 11.75 -43.84 18.08
N LEU A 629 11.44 -45.12 18.27
CA LEU A 629 12.30 -46.03 19.04
C LEU A 629 13.64 -46.26 18.34
N VAL A 630 13.62 -46.50 17.02
CA VAL A 630 14.83 -46.65 16.20
C VAL A 630 15.71 -45.40 16.26
N PHE A 631 15.12 -44.20 16.25
CA PHE A 631 15.83 -42.93 16.39
C PHE A 631 16.72 -42.87 17.64
N TYR A 632 16.21 -43.31 18.80
CA TYR A 632 16.97 -43.35 20.04
C TYR A 632 18.01 -44.48 20.07
N LEU A 633 17.68 -45.65 19.50
CA LEU A 633 18.60 -46.78 19.39
C LEU A 633 19.82 -46.43 18.52
N GLN A 634 19.62 -45.76 17.38
CA GLN A 634 20.71 -45.32 16.50
C GLN A 634 21.68 -44.34 17.19
N ARG A 635 21.21 -43.62 18.21
CA ARG A 635 22.01 -42.66 19.00
C ARG A 635 22.54 -43.27 20.30
N TYR A 636 22.45 -44.59 20.49
CA TYR A 636 22.90 -45.31 21.69
C TYR A 636 22.19 -44.87 22.99
N ARG A 637 20.97 -44.30 22.88
CA ARG A 637 20.17 -43.80 24.00
C ARG A 637 19.12 -44.84 24.41
N TYR A 638 19.61 -45.93 25.01
CA TYR A 638 18.79 -47.12 25.30
C TYR A 638 17.75 -46.89 26.41
N VAL A 639 18.02 -45.98 27.34
CA VAL A 639 17.11 -45.67 28.46
C VAL A 639 15.85 -44.96 27.94
N GLU A 640 16.04 -43.97 27.07
CA GLU A 640 14.95 -43.23 26.43
C GLU A 640 14.17 -44.12 25.46
N ALA A 641 14.85 -45.00 24.72
CA ALA A 641 14.20 -46.00 23.86
C ALA A 641 13.26 -46.92 24.66
N HIS A 642 13.68 -47.37 25.85
CA HIS A 642 12.85 -48.17 26.75
C HIS A 642 11.65 -47.35 27.29
N GLN A 643 11.86 -46.10 27.70
CA GLN A 643 10.78 -45.24 28.18
C GLN A 643 9.70 -44.99 27.12
N VAL A 644 10.10 -44.74 25.88
CA VAL A 644 9.17 -44.60 24.74
C VAL A 644 8.44 -45.90 24.48
N HIS A 645 9.13 -47.05 24.53
CA HIS A 645 8.49 -48.36 24.37
C HIS A 645 7.40 -48.61 25.42
N SER A 646 7.67 -48.34 26.70
CA SER A 646 6.69 -48.53 27.77
C SER A 646 5.46 -47.63 27.58
N LYS A 647 5.64 -46.36 27.17
CA LYS A 647 4.53 -45.44 26.88
C LYS A 647 3.70 -45.89 25.69
N LEU A 648 4.34 -46.32 24.60
CA LEU A 648 3.64 -46.84 23.42
C LEU A 648 2.89 -48.13 23.74
N GLN A 649 3.48 -49.03 24.53
CA GLN A 649 2.84 -50.27 24.95
C GLN A 649 1.54 -49.99 25.72
N THR A 650 1.55 -49.04 26.66
CA THR A 650 0.32 -48.67 27.39
C THR A 650 -0.78 -48.15 26.46
N LEU A 651 -0.42 -47.32 25.47
CA LEU A 651 -1.39 -46.77 24.51
C LEU A 651 -1.96 -47.85 23.58
N GLU A 652 -1.14 -48.81 23.17
CA GLU A 652 -1.55 -49.93 22.31
C GLU A 652 -2.44 -50.94 23.04
N GLU A 653 -2.14 -51.24 24.32
CA GLU A 653 -2.99 -52.10 25.16
C GLU A 653 -4.35 -51.44 25.42
N ASP A 654 -4.37 -50.12 25.64
CA ASP A 654 -5.58 -49.31 25.71
C ASP A 654 -6.36 -49.31 24.38
N PHE A 655 -5.67 -49.26 23.24
CA PHE A 655 -6.31 -49.32 21.92
C PHE A 655 -6.93 -50.70 21.64
N ILE A 656 -6.19 -51.78 21.90
CA ILE A 656 -6.63 -53.16 21.71
C ILE A 656 -7.83 -53.50 22.60
N SER A 657 -7.87 -52.97 23.84
CA SER A 657 -9.00 -53.19 24.74
C SER A 657 -10.28 -52.46 24.32
N LYS A 658 -10.16 -51.33 23.62
CA LYS A 658 -11.28 -50.48 23.18
C LYS A 658 -11.79 -50.81 21.77
N HIS A 659 -10.95 -51.32 20.87
CA HIS A 659 -11.30 -51.57 19.47
C HIS A 659 -11.46 -53.06 19.16
N GLN A 660 -12.59 -53.45 18.55
CA GLN A 660 -12.93 -54.84 18.21
C GLN A 660 -12.39 -55.30 16.83
N ASN A 661 -11.58 -54.50 16.15
CA ASN A 661 -11.06 -54.85 14.82
C ASN A 661 -9.85 -55.80 14.95
N GLU A 662 -10.07 -57.09 14.68
CA GLU A 662 -9.06 -58.15 14.81
C GLU A 662 -7.82 -57.95 13.92
N GLU A 663 -7.98 -57.38 12.71
CA GLU A 663 -6.86 -57.17 11.79
C GLU A 663 -5.89 -56.08 12.30
N MET A 664 -6.45 -54.96 12.78
CA MET A 664 -5.67 -53.86 13.36
C MET A 664 -5.01 -54.28 14.67
N ALA A 665 -5.74 -55.03 15.52
CA ALA A 665 -5.18 -55.58 16.75
C ALA A 665 -4.03 -56.57 16.49
N TYR A 666 -4.10 -57.37 15.42
CA TYR A 666 -3.00 -58.25 15.01
C TYR A 666 -1.76 -57.45 14.57
N LYS A 667 -1.94 -56.41 13.73
CA LYS A 667 -0.84 -55.53 13.29
C LYS A 667 -0.14 -54.84 14.47
N VAL A 668 -0.91 -54.31 15.41
CA VAL A 668 -0.36 -53.67 16.63
C VAL A 668 0.43 -54.67 17.47
N LYS A 669 -0.10 -55.88 17.70
CA LYS A 669 0.61 -56.95 18.43
C LYS A 669 1.92 -57.35 17.76
N LEU A 670 1.94 -57.41 16.43
CA LEU A 670 3.15 -57.71 15.65
C LEU A 670 4.22 -56.61 15.82
N LEU A 671 3.82 -55.34 15.67
CA LEU A 671 4.72 -54.19 15.89
C LEU A 671 5.27 -54.16 17.32
N ASN A 672 4.40 -54.41 18.30
CA ASN A 672 4.79 -54.48 19.70
C ASN A 672 5.81 -55.59 19.97
N HIS A 673 5.55 -56.81 19.46
CA HIS A 673 6.46 -57.94 19.61
C HIS A 673 7.84 -57.66 18.99
N TRP A 674 7.87 -57.03 17.82
CA TRP A 674 9.12 -56.65 17.17
C TRP A 674 9.87 -55.58 17.96
N ARG A 675 9.20 -54.50 18.38
CA ARG A 675 9.83 -53.45 19.21
C ARG A 675 10.35 -54.01 20.53
N LYS A 676 9.59 -54.89 21.18
CA LYS A 676 10.00 -55.55 22.42
C LYS A 676 11.29 -56.35 22.22
N THR A 677 11.38 -57.12 21.14
CA THR A 677 12.59 -57.89 20.81
C THR A 677 13.81 -56.99 20.65
N LEU A 678 13.66 -55.83 20.00
CA LEU A 678 14.75 -54.85 19.85
C LEU A 678 15.12 -54.17 21.17
N VAL A 679 14.13 -53.82 22.00
CA VAL A 679 14.36 -53.21 23.31
C VAL A 679 15.07 -54.18 24.23
N ASP A 680 14.63 -55.45 24.28
CA ASP A 680 15.26 -56.48 25.10
C ASP A 680 16.74 -56.66 24.72
N GLN A 681 17.04 -56.73 23.41
CA GLN A 681 18.42 -56.75 22.91
C GLN A 681 19.21 -55.48 23.27
N SER A 682 18.56 -54.31 23.29
CA SER A 682 19.19 -53.04 23.65
C SER A 682 19.45 -52.92 25.17
N VAL A 683 18.59 -53.50 25.99
CA VAL A 683 18.72 -53.53 27.46
C VAL A 683 19.87 -54.44 27.88
N ASP A 684 20.09 -55.55 27.17
CA ASP A 684 21.24 -56.42 27.38
C ASP A 684 22.59 -55.73 27.11
N LEU A 685 22.60 -54.66 26.29
CA LEU A 685 23.79 -53.85 25.99
C LEU A 685 24.06 -52.75 27.04
N LEU A 686 23.15 -52.52 27.99
CA LEU A 686 23.35 -51.54 29.06
C LEU A 686 24.26 -52.07 30.19
N PRO A 687 25.03 -51.21 30.88
CA PRO A 687 25.74 -51.58 32.09
C PRO A 687 24.80 -52.16 33.18
N ASP A 688 25.29 -53.15 33.93
CA ASP A 688 24.51 -53.90 34.95
C ASP A 688 23.76 -53.00 35.96
N VAL A 689 24.35 -51.85 36.31
CA VAL A 689 23.75 -50.87 37.24
C VAL A 689 22.49 -50.22 36.64
N LEU A 690 22.52 -49.90 35.34
CA LEU A 690 21.37 -49.33 34.62
C LEU A 690 20.32 -50.40 34.30
N GLN A 691 20.74 -51.64 34.02
CA GLN A 691 19.82 -52.77 33.90
C GLN A 691 19.06 -53.02 35.21
N GLN A 692 19.74 -52.94 36.35
CA GLN A 692 19.09 -53.06 37.67
C GLN A 692 18.18 -51.87 37.98
N GLN A 693 18.51 -50.65 37.56
CA GLN A 693 17.64 -49.48 37.72
C GLN A 693 16.39 -49.53 36.83
N LEU A 694 16.52 -50.02 35.60
CA LEU A 694 15.40 -50.32 34.68
C LEU A 694 14.46 -51.39 35.26
N LYS A 695 15.01 -52.51 35.73
CA LYS A 695 14.25 -53.62 36.35
C LYS A 695 13.55 -53.20 37.66
N ASN A 696 14.12 -52.22 38.37
CA ASN A 696 13.56 -51.70 39.62
C ASN A 696 12.61 -50.50 39.42
N GLY A 697 12.35 -50.07 38.18
CA GLY A 697 11.45 -48.94 37.88
C GLY A 697 11.94 -47.59 38.42
N LYS A 698 13.23 -47.45 38.74
CA LYS A 698 13.84 -46.24 39.30
C LYS A 698 14.77 -45.60 38.29
N LEU A 699 14.21 -45.01 37.25
CA LEU A 699 14.94 -44.08 36.40
C LEU A 699 14.47 -42.66 36.71
N PRO A 700 15.33 -41.64 36.56
CA PRO A 700 14.81 -40.29 36.37
C PRO A 700 13.89 -40.36 35.16
N GLU A 701 12.63 -39.96 35.32
CA GLU A 701 11.83 -39.58 34.16
C GLU A 701 12.71 -38.60 33.37
N ALA A 702 13.06 -38.95 32.12
CA ALA A 702 13.62 -37.95 31.23
C ALA A 702 12.61 -36.81 31.25
N GLU A 703 13.07 -35.63 31.68
CA GLU A 703 12.27 -34.45 32.00
C GLU A 703 10.93 -34.54 31.29
N ALA A 704 9.86 -34.80 32.06
CA ALA A 704 8.52 -34.70 31.53
C ALA A 704 8.48 -33.38 30.77
N TYR A 705 8.21 -33.44 29.46
CA TYR A 705 8.09 -32.26 28.60
C TYR A 705 6.79 -31.49 28.94
N ASN A 706 6.52 -31.33 30.22
CA ASN A 706 5.54 -30.42 30.77
C ASN A 706 6.23 -29.07 30.96
N ASP A 707 5.55 -28.08 30.42
CA ASP A 707 5.86 -26.67 30.46
C ASP A 707 6.02 -26.19 31.92
N ASP A 708 7.24 -25.95 32.40
CA ASP A 708 7.51 -24.84 33.31
C ASP A 708 9.01 -24.57 33.53
N LYS A 709 9.31 -23.28 33.71
CA LYS A 709 10.64 -22.67 33.84
C LYS A 709 11.47 -23.32 34.96
N ASN A 710 12.74 -23.69 34.69
CA ASN A 710 13.95 -23.33 35.48
C ASN A 710 15.22 -24.09 35.00
N ILE A 711 16.30 -23.35 34.74
CA ILE A 711 17.62 -23.85 34.32
C ILE A 711 18.47 -24.23 35.54
N PRO A 712 19.19 -25.38 35.54
CA PRO A 712 20.40 -25.57 36.34
C PRO A 712 21.67 -25.79 35.49
N PRO A 713 22.88 -25.63 36.07
CA PRO A 713 24.10 -25.29 35.32
C PRO A 713 24.88 -26.51 34.78
N LYS A 714 25.60 -26.24 33.69
CA LYS A 714 26.54 -27.13 32.97
C LYS A 714 27.41 -27.98 33.90
N SER A 715 27.49 -29.29 33.64
CA SER A 715 28.57 -30.14 34.12
C SER A 715 29.19 -31.00 32.99
N LYS A 716 30.44 -31.40 33.21
CA LYS A 716 31.51 -31.62 32.23
C LYS A 716 31.43 -32.96 31.49
N LEU A 717 31.87 -32.97 30.22
CA LEU A 717 32.19 -34.15 29.42
C LEU A 717 33.19 -35.09 30.12
N PRO A 718 33.06 -36.40 29.87
CA PRO A 718 34.23 -37.25 29.65
C PRO A 718 34.21 -37.93 28.26
N THR A 719 35.28 -37.62 27.53
CA THR A 719 36.14 -38.47 26.69
C THR A 719 35.54 -39.58 25.81
N VAL A 720 35.75 -39.36 24.50
CA VAL A 720 35.67 -40.28 23.36
C VAL A 720 36.41 -41.61 23.59
N GLN A 721 35.76 -42.72 23.27
CA GLN A 721 36.40 -43.93 22.74
C GLN A 721 35.71 -44.33 21.43
N GLU A 722 36.51 -44.43 20.37
CA GLU A 722 36.12 -44.90 19.03
C GLU A 722 35.84 -46.42 18.99
N PRO A 723 35.11 -46.90 17.96
CA PRO A 723 34.30 -48.10 18.03
C PRO A 723 35.05 -49.37 17.60
N ILE A 724 34.64 -50.52 18.13
CA ILE A 724 34.95 -51.83 17.55
C ILE A 724 33.63 -52.55 17.28
N LEU A 725 33.55 -53.13 16.07
CA LEU A 725 32.57 -54.09 15.53
C LEU A 725 31.35 -53.54 14.77
N GLY A 726 31.60 -53.16 13.51
CA GLY A 726 30.60 -53.06 12.44
C GLY A 726 30.24 -54.41 11.80
N ASN A 727 29.57 -55.33 12.50
CA ASN A 727 29.16 -56.61 11.90
C ASN A 727 27.77 -57.14 12.29
N LEU A 728 26.87 -56.32 12.86
CA LEU A 728 25.53 -56.77 13.28
C LEU A 728 24.35 -56.18 12.49
N LEU A 729 24.57 -55.31 11.50
CA LEU A 729 23.48 -54.65 10.74
C LEU A 729 23.26 -55.16 9.31
N PHE A 730 23.80 -56.31 8.93
CA PHE A 730 23.42 -56.98 7.68
C PHE A 730 22.61 -58.24 7.96
N LYS A 731 21.31 -58.06 8.23
CA LYS A 731 20.22 -59.01 7.93
C LYS A 731 18.87 -58.37 8.22
N VAL A 732 18.44 -57.49 7.32
CA VAL A 732 17.01 -57.22 7.12
C VAL A 732 16.44 -58.40 6.32
N PRO A 733 15.36 -59.08 6.76
CA PRO A 733 14.68 -60.04 5.90
C PRO A 733 13.96 -59.33 4.74
N GLN A 734 14.28 -59.74 3.50
CA GLN A 734 13.63 -59.35 2.24
C GLN A 734 12.16 -59.84 2.16
N GLN A 735 11.24 -59.29 2.95
CA GLN A 735 9.82 -59.69 2.88
C GLN A 735 8.81 -58.54 2.79
N TRP A 736 9.25 -57.32 2.49
CA TRP A 736 8.32 -56.21 2.24
C TRP A 736 8.18 -55.82 0.75
N GLU A 737 8.87 -56.51 -0.16
CA GLU A 737 8.65 -56.40 -1.61
C GLU A 737 7.76 -57.55 -2.10
N THR A 738 6.45 -57.40 -1.97
CA THR A 738 5.44 -57.88 -2.95
C THR A 738 4.05 -57.57 -2.41
N ASN A 739 3.49 -56.43 -2.82
CA ASN A 739 2.26 -56.43 -3.62
C ASN A 739 1.82 -54.99 -3.93
N GLY A 740 2.15 -54.57 -5.15
CA GLY A 740 1.35 -53.65 -5.96
C GLY A 740 1.52 -52.17 -5.66
N PHE A 741 2.41 -51.49 -6.39
CA PHE A 741 1.99 -50.41 -7.28
C PHE A 741 2.91 -50.37 -8.50
N VAL A 742 2.26 -50.30 -9.65
CA VAL A 742 2.84 -50.30 -10.99
C VAL A 742 3.76 -49.09 -11.15
N HIS A 743 5.02 -49.34 -11.49
CA HIS A 743 5.88 -48.33 -12.08
C HIS A 743 5.29 -47.89 -13.42
N HIS A 744 4.90 -46.62 -13.51
CA HIS A 744 5.04 -45.88 -14.75
C HIS A 744 6.23 -44.91 -14.57
N GLN A 745 7.21 -45.05 -15.46
CA GLN A 745 8.12 -43.99 -15.89
C GLN A 745 7.94 -43.89 -17.42
N PRO A 746 8.21 -42.75 -18.06
CA PRO A 746 8.33 -41.39 -17.52
C PRO A 746 7.00 -40.63 -17.49
#